data_AF-A0A0S2HXT0-F1
#
_entry.id   AF-A0A0S2HXT0-F1
#
_cell.length_a   1.000
_cell.length_b   1.000
_cell.length_c   1.000
_cell.angle_alpha   90.00
_cell.angle_beta   90.00
_cell.angle_gamma   90.00
#
_symmetry.space_group_name_H-M   'P 1'
#
loop_
_entity.id
_entity.type
_entity.pdbx_description
1 polymer ?
#
loop_
_entity_poly.entity_id
_entity_poly.type
_entity_poly.pdbx_seq_one_letter_code
_entity_poly.pdbx_strand_id
1 'polypeptide(L)'
;MSNKIRKYTLMKKIIILLLVLAALTACNNEKNKGEFPPYKISKTSADSIVETITYKEYLKEKRKIDRYNKLLLKDQYKAEEKEKNEIKAFTNLIKKKKINHELDYLGIQISKEEQDNYMFGNNIHPGIKQNPVFRNPKTGKFNPASVQPFIKKLEEEKDSDPYFMWTYQINNINKNLRQEKYESLLKSGFFITEVYSDWLTNLLDKEVAIKAITLPYSDYNDSVTPTNEDFKKFLNKNKNTYQINERRYLRAAYIPPRIHKHFHEKEYKSFKRLIESGQSFEKIASMSPHIKRYSSFYYKNTIPQKMQTFFEKGKPGDVFGPYFTKNSFRSIKIESITHLPEKAWAHHLLLRNSSFDEANKVKEQFEKEIKKGEKFLDIAKKYSKEKPNKAEWGDTEWFMHAEMEKDFSDSTFYNQPGEIVLANTRFGWHIIKIFDHDAERKRYNFTGLYQPLSPTEKDIEATMEEARSFAENIENPEEFDSKAVANNYILENYEAMALDTKIRDLKNSQHLYNWAFNSKKHAISNPYKINGKIYVFKIEAIGEPGTMPLHAAKNLIEPFVIKEKAKAYVKQKYNENRWDTYQLTEAIERLNMNEYNITGIKFSQNSLANVGGETEMIGLALALSKGERTKLIFGKEHLYSIEKTGEKPTGSQERFFDNKKRIWKTIISNGRYRSIFNLYDRLTVNKVREQDSYFLLPKYADTLPNKPELNAEMYPAEKAFREQKYDLALKGSKSIKGFQQLAHETPSKQSRLAAIYGGICALHLQEYQLAVQLLSSVKTEDRFFSIISLGAQGDALSQQGKLNEALNKYKAAIKDSNNFIITPHYILKIAAIYASLEEYDKAISHLKLIKEDYKQAPQRREAEKLYGFLKYKTQKNEIIKN
;
A
#
# COMPACT_ATOMS: atom_id res chain seq x y z
N MET A 1 13.57 61.39 30.13
CA MET A 1 12.91 60.43 29.21
C MET A 1 13.73 60.04 27.96
N SER A 2 15.00 60.48 27.80
CA SER A 2 15.81 60.21 26.60
C SER A 2 16.78 59.00 26.71
N ASN A 3 17.16 58.57 27.92
CA ASN A 3 18.14 57.47 28.10
C ASN A 3 17.57 56.03 28.13
N LYS A 4 16.24 55.85 28.31
CA LYS A 4 15.62 54.51 28.23
C LYS A 4 15.36 54.05 26.79
N ILE A 5 15.13 54.97 25.85
CA ILE A 5 14.83 54.66 24.45
C ILE A 5 16.10 54.29 23.67
N ARG A 6 17.25 54.91 23.99
CA ARG A 6 18.56 54.55 23.40
C ARG A 6 19.08 53.18 23.87
N LYS A 7 18.84 52.79 25.13
CA LYS A 7 19.18 51.43 25.61
C LYS A 7 18.36 50.35 24.91
N TYR A 8 17.07 50.58 24.65
CA TYR A 8 16.23 49.61 23.93
C TYR A 8 16.54 49.49 22.43
N THR A 9 16.99 50.57 21.77
CA THR A 9 17.40 50.52 20.36
C THR A 9 18.80 49.93 20.18
N LEU A 10 19.74 50.17 21.11
CA LEU A 10 21.05 49.50 21.10
C LEU A 10 20.92 48.02 21.45
N MET A 11 20.06 47.65 22.42
CA MET A 11 19.79 46.26 22.76
C MET A 11 19.02 45.53 21.64
N LYS A 12 18.07 46.19 20.94
CA LYS A 12 17.46 45.61 19.73
C LYS A 12 18.42 45.48 18.56
N LYS A 13 19.35 46.43 18.35
CA LYS A 13 20.39 46.29 17.33
C LYS A 13 21.42 45.23 17.69
N ILE A 14 21.78 45.08 18.96
CA ILE A 14 22.65 43.99 19.44
C ILE A 14 21.92 42.65 19.38
N ILE A 15 20.62 42.57 19.69
CA ILE A 15 19.81 41.36 19.57
C ILE A 15 19.57 41.01 18.09
N ILE A 16 19.33 41.97 17.21
CA ILE A 16 19.19 41.72 15.76
C ILE A 16 20.56 41.38 15.17
N LEU A 17 21.66 42.01 15.59
CA LEU A 17 23.01 41.67 15.15
C LEU A 17 23.45 40.32 15.72
N LEU A 18 23.05 39.95 16.95
CA LEU A 18 23.26 38.62 17.55
C LEU A 18 22.32 37.58 16.94
N LEU A 19 21.11 37.94 16.48
CA LEU A 19 20.20 37.04 15.76
C LEU A 19 20.63 36.87 14.30
N VAL A 20 21.23 37.89 13.69
CA VAL A 20 21.82 37.82 12.35
C VAL A 20 23.19 37.14 12.40
N LEU A 21 24.00 37.36 13.45
CA LEU A 21 25.18 36.52 13.71
C LEU A 21 24.79 35.11 14.15
N ALA A 22 23.70 34.89 14.89
CA ALA A 22 23.19 33.56 15.21
C ALA A 22 22.59 32.89 13.98
N ALA A 23 21.98 33.62 13.06
CA ALA A 23 21.51 33.09 11.78
C ALA A 23 22.67 32.84 10.79
N LEU A 24 23.69 33.70 10.77
CA LEU A 24 24.90 33.52 9.96
C LEU A 24 25.84 32.44 10.55
N THR A 25 25.85 32.25 11.88
CA THR A 25 26.53 31.12 12.53
C THR A 25 25.67 29.86 12.52
N ALA A 26 24.34 29.92 12.53
CA ALA A 26 23.46 28.75 12.29
C ALA A 26 23.48 28.29 10.83
N CYS A 27 23.69 29.20 9.87
CA CYS A 27 23.92 28.84 8.48
C CYS A 27 25.36 28.32 8.20
N ASN A 28 26.30 28.45 9.14
CA ASN A 28 27.68 27.97 8.97
C ASN A 28 28.18 26.99 10.05
N ASN A 29 27.36 26.62 11.04
CA ASN A 29 27.77 25.66 12.06
C ASN A 29 27.37 24.24 11.70
N GLU A 30 28.34 23.46 11.25
CA GLU A 30 28.32 21.99 11.22
C GLU A 30 28.09 21.34 12.61
N LYS A 31 27.91 22.13 13.68
CA LYS A 31 27.79 21.68 15.09
C LYS A 31 26.40 21.24 15.55
N ASN A 32 25.32 21.48 14.78
CA ASN A 32 23.99 20.93 15.14
C ASN A 32 23.76 19.47 14.69
N LYS A 33 24.84 18.71 14.43
CA LYS A 33 24.77 17.24 14.27
C LYS A 33 24.59 16.50 15.60
N GLY A 34 24.67 17.19 16.75
CA GLY A 34 24.83 16.57 18.08
C GLY A 34 23.59 16.35 18.97
N GLU A 35 22.41 16.92 18.67
CA GLU A 35 21.29 16.91 19.62
C GLU A 35 20.29 15.73 19.48
N PHE A 36 20.58 14.77 18.60
CA PHE A 36 19.95 13.44 18.68
C PHE A 36 21.07 12.42 18.78
N PRO A 37 21.03 11.48 19.76
CA PRO A 37 22.05 10.45 19.84
C PRO A 37 22.11 9.76 18.48
N PRO A 38 23.30 9.56 17.88
CA PRO A 38 23.40 8.81 16.64
C PRO A 38 22.61 7.53 16.85
N TYR A 39 21.70 7.22 15.93
CA TYR A 39 20.98 5.96 16.01
C TYR A 39 22.07 4.89 16.04
N LYS A 40 22.34 4.32 17.22
CA LYS A 40 23.26 3.18 17.31
C LYS A 40 22.55 2.10 16.53
N ILE A 41 23.10 1.79 15.37
CA ILE A 41 22.61 0.68 14.58
C ILE A 41 22.95 -0.58 15.38
N SER A 42 22.02 -1.00 16.23
CA SER A 42 22.16 -2.25 16.96
C SER A 42 21.94 -3.39 15.97
N LYS A 43 22.88 -4.34 15.92
CA LYS A 43 22.84 -5.56 15.08
C LYS A 43 23.17 -5.33 13.60
N THR A 44 24.27 -4.64 13.28
CA THR A 44 24.92 -4.82 11.96
C THR A 44 25.55 -6.20 11.90
N SER A 45 25.26 -6.98 10.86
CA SER A 45 26.06 -8.19 10.59
C SER A 45 27.50 -7.78 10.26
N ALA A 46 28.48 -8.64 10.55
CA ALA A 46 29.87 -8.41 10.18
C ALA A 46 30.07 -8.27 8.65
N ASP A 47 29.13 -8.83 7.88
CA ASP A 47 29.11 -8.84 6.42
C ASP A 47 28.28 -7.70 5.82
N SER A 48 28.01 -6.64 6.59
CA SER A 48 27.22 -5.49 6.13
C SER A 48 27.97 -4.17 6.33
N ILE A 49 27.84 -3.27 5.34
CA ILE A 49 28.25 -1.88 5.45
C ILE A 49 27.04 -0.99 5.72
N VAL A 50 27.25 0.08 6.49
CA VAL A 50 26.26 1.14 6.70
C VAL A 50 26.44 2.18 5.62
N GLU A 51 25.45 2.32 4.75
CA GLU A 51 25.43 3.32 3.70
C GLU A 51 24.53 4.49 4.10
N THR A 52 24.99 5.72 3.82
CA THR A 52 24.33 6.96 4.25
C THR A 52 23.78 7.73 3.05
N ILE A 53 22.56 8.24 3.14
CA ILE A 53 22.02 9.30 2.27
C ILE A 53 22.01 10.58 3.09
N THR A 54 22.93 11.49 2.80
CA THR A 54 22.99 12.74 3.54
C THR A 54 21.81 13.64 3.19
N TYR A 55 21.39 14.49 4.13
CA TYR A 55 20.34 15.47 3.85
C TYR A 55 20.75 16.40 2.67
N LYS A 56 22.04 16.73 2.57
CA LYS A 56 22.62 17.49 1.45
C LYS A 56 22.43 16.77 0.11
N GLU A 57 22.69 15.46 0.03
CA GLU A 57 22.46 14.65 -1.18
C GLU A 57 20.98 14.59 -1.53
N TYR A 58 20.11 14.40 -0.53
CA TYR A 58 18.66 14.43 -0.71
C TYR A 58 18.18 15.76 -1.29
N LEU A 59 18.57 16.89 -0.69
CA LEU A 59 18.22 18.21 -1.18
C LEU A 59 18.73 18.46 -2.60
N LYS A 60 19.96 18.01 -2.91
CA LYS A 60 20.52 18.13 -4.26
C LYS A 60 19.69 17.33 -5.27
N GLU A 61 19.30 16.11 -4.95
CA GLU A 61 18.46 15.28 -5.83
C GLU A 61 17.05 15.89 -5.98
N LYS A 62 16.44 16.34 -4.88
CA LYS A 62 15.15 17.01 -4.89
C LYS A 62 15.17 18.26 -5.78
N ARG A 63 16.15 19.14 -5.61
CA ARG A 63 16.30 20.37 -6.43
C ARG A 63 16.40 20.04 -7.93
N LYS A 64 17.09 18.96 -8.30
CA LYS A 64 17.14 18.50 -9.69
C LYS A 64 15.77 18.06 -10.20
N ILE A 65 15.05 17.23 -9.44
CA ILE A 65 13.71 16.77 -9.83
C ILE A 65 12.74 17.95 -9.93
N ASP A 66 12.79 18.88 -8.98
CA ASP A 66 11.97 20.10 -9.01
C ASP A 66 12.28 20.97 -10.23
N ARG A 67 13.57 21.23 -10.54
CA ARG A 67 13.96 21.99 -11.74
C ARG A 67 13.45 21.30 -13.01
N TYR A 68 13.64 19.98 -13.11
CA TYR A 68 13.19 19.20 -14.27
C TYR A 68 11.68 19.27 -14.48
N ASN A 69 10.90 19.02 -13.42
CA ASN A 69 9.45 19.02 -13.51
C ASN A 69 8.86 20.42 -13.73
N LYS A 70 9.49 21.48 -13.19
CA LYS A 70 9.10 22.87 -13.50
C LYS A 70 9.26 23.19 -14.98
N LEU A 71 10.40 22.83 -15.58
CA LEU A 71 10.66 23.06 -17.00
C LEU A 71 9.73 22.24 -17.91
N LEU A 72 9.42 21.01 -17.50
CA LEU A 72 8.55 20.11 -18.26
C LEU A 72 7.07 20.52 -18.21
N LEU A 73 6.55 20.84 -17.01
CA LEU A 73 5.12 21.07 -16.78
C LEU A 73 4.71 22.55 -16.91
N LYS A 74 5.66 23.49 -16.86
CA LYS A 74 5.40 24.94 -16.94
C LYS A 74 4.26 25.35 -15.99
N ASP A 75 3.19 25.94 -16.52
CA ASP A 75 2.03 26.44 -15.77
C ASP A 75 1.23 25.34 -15.05
N GLN A 76 1.46 24.07 -15.38
CA GLN A 76 0.83 22.92 -14.72
C GLN A 76 1.59 22.46 -13.45
N TYR A 77 2.74 23.07 -13.12
CA TYR A 77 3.51 22.73 -11.93
C TYR A 77 2.85 23.28 -10.64
N LYS A 78 2.13 22.40 -9.91
CA LYS A 78 1.39 22.75 -8.69
C LYS A 78 2.10 22.30 -7.41
N ALA A 79 1.63 22.80 -6.25
CA ALA A 79 2.15 22.43 -4.94
C ALA A 79 2.17 20.91 -4.68
N GLU A 80 1.16 20.19 -5.20
CA GLU A 80 1.06 18.73 -5.12
C GLU A 80 2.23 18.00 -5.83
N GLU A 81 2.76 18.57 -6.92
CA GLU A 81 3.93 18.00 -7.62
C GLU A 81 5.21 18.16 -6.80
N LYS A 82 5.33 19.25 -6.03
CA LYS A 82 6.48 19.48 -5.13
C LYS A 82 6.55 18.40 -4.04
N GLU A 83 5.40 18.00 -3.49
CA GLU A 83 5.31 16.94 -2.49
C GLU A 83 5.67 15.55 -3.09
N LYS A 84 5.20 15.26 -4.30
CA LYS A 84 5.58 14.04 -5.03
C LYS A 84 7.09 13.99 -5.32
N ASN A 85 7.70 15.12 -5.68
CA ASN A 85 9.13 15.19 -6.00
C ASN A 85 10.01 14.88 -4.80
N GLU A 86 9.60 15.28 -3.60
CA GLU A 86 10.30 14.95 -2.36
C GLU A 86 10.33 13.43 -2.13
N ILE A 87 9.21 12.75 -2.33
CA ILE A 87 9.11 11.29 -2.25
C ILE A 87 10.01 10.61 -3.28
N LYS A 88 9.96 11.13 -4.50
CA LYS A 88 10.73 10.60 -5.62
C LYS A 88 12.24 10.74 -5.40
N ALA A 89 12.70 11.88 -4.88
CA ALA A 89 14.11 12.14 -4.61
C ALA A 89 14.71 11.12 -3.65
N PHE A 90 14.04 10.90 -2.52
CA PHE A 90 14.52 9.97 -1.51
C PHE A 90 14.50 8.51 -2.00
N THR A 91 13.39 8.09 -2.62
CA THR A 91 13.26 6.74 -3.20
C THR A 91 14.31 6.49 -4.28
N ASN A 92 14.60 7.50 -5.11
CA ASN A 92 15.63 7.43 -6.14
C ASN A 92 17.01 7.24 -5.55
N LEU A 93 17.34 7.91 -4.44
CA LEU A 93 18.65 7.80 -3.79
C LEU A 93 18.87 6.42 -3.15
N ILE A 94 17.86 5.87 -2.47
CA ILE A 94 17.92 4.49 -1.97
C ILE A 94 18.15 3.51 -3.12
N LYS A 95 17.28 3.57 -4.14
CA LYS A 95 17.39 2.66 -5.29
C LYS A 95 18.76 2.83 -5.97
N LYS A 96 19.23 4.06 -6.12
CA LYS A 96 20.52 4.38 -6.73
C LYS A 96 21.66 3.74 -5.95
N LYS A 97 21.78 4.00 -4.64
CA LYS A 97 22.92 3.47 -3.87
C LYS A 97 22.90 1.94 -3.80
N LYS A 98 21.74 1.31 -3.59
CA LYS A 98 21.62 -0.16 -3.56
C LYS A 98 21.99 -0.82 -4.89
N ILE A 99 21.33 -0.41 -5.98
CA ILE A 99 21.59 -1.02 -7.29
C ILE A 99 23.00 -0.66 -7.77
N ASN A 100 23.45 0.58 -7.57
CA ASN A 100 24.79 0.97 -8.00
C ASN A 100 25.86 0.19 -7.25
N HIS A 101 25.69 -0.10 -5.95
CA HIS A 101 26.65 -0.91 -5.22
C HIS A 101 26.93 -2.25 -5.93
N GLU A 102 25.87 -2.95 -6.34
CA GLU A 102 25.99 -4.21 -7.09
C GLU A 102 26.58 -4.02 -8.49
N LEU A 103 26.08 -3.03 -9.24
CA LEU A 103 26.56 -2.77 -10.60
C LEU A 103 28.03 -2.32 -10.61
N ASP A 104 28.43 -1.51 -9.63
CA ASP A 104 29.79 -0.99 -9.48
C ASP A 104 30.74 -2.10 -9.02
N TYR A 105 30.28 -2.99 -8.12
CA TYR A 105 31.03 -4.19 -7.73
C TYR A 105 31.30 -5.07 -8.97
N LEU A 106 30.28 -5.39 -9.76
CA LEU A 106 30.42 -6.22 -10.97
C LEU A 106 31.18 -5.54 -12.12
N GLY A 107 31.30 -4.20 -12.10
CA GLY A 107 31.94 -3.42 -13.17
C GLY A 107 31.01 -3.09 -14.35
N ILE A 108 29.70 -3.21 -14.19
CA ILE A 108 28.71 -2.88 -15.23
C ILE A 108 28.66 -1.36 -15.38
N GLN A 109 29.16 -0.85 -16.49
CA GLN A 109 29.25 0.59 -16.79
C GLN A 109 28.70 0.89 -18.18
N ILE A 110 28.57 2.18 -18.52
CA ILE A 110 28.27 2.66 -19.88
C ILE A 110 29.52 3.38 -20.38
N SER A 111 30.13 2.89 -21.46
CA SER A 111 31.29 3.54 -22.06
C SER A 111 30.87 4.84 -22.77
N LYS A 112 31.83 5.74 -23.01
CA LYS A 112 31.57 6.95 -23.79
C LYS A 112 31.11 6.62 -25.21
N GLU A 113 31.76 5.65 -25.84
CA GLU A 113 31.40 5.15 -27.17
C GLU A 113 29.97 4.57 -27.20
N GLU A 114 29.59 3.78 -26.20
CA GLU A 114 28.23 3.25 -26.07
C GLU A 114 27.22 4.39 -25.95
N GLN A 115 27.50 5.36 -25.08
CA GLN A 115 26.64 6.51 -24.88
C GLN A 115 26.44 7.31 -26.17
N ASP A 116 27.53 7.56 -26.91
CA ASP A 116 27.51 8.27 -28.19
C ASP A 116 26.71 7.50 -29.24
N ASN A 117 26.81 6.16 -29.26
CA ASN A 117 26.02 5.31 -30.15
C ASN A 117 24.51 5.41 -29.85
N TYR A 118 24.14 5.48 -28.58
CA TYR A 118 22.75 5.69 -28.15
C TYR A 118 22.21 7.09 -28.41
N MET A 119 23.07 8.09 -28.58
CA MET A 119 22.65 9.46 -28.87
C MET A 119 22.57 9.72 -30.38
N PHE A 120 23.60 9.35 -31.15
CA PHE A 120 23.74 9.72 -32.55
C PHE A 120 24.43 8.68 -33.43
N GLY A 121 24.70 7.48 -32.93
CA GLY A 121 25.24 6.38 -33.74
C GLY A 121 24.14 5.57 -34.44
N ASN A 122 24.44 4.30 -34.70
CA ASN A 122 23.53 3.39 -35.40
C ASN A 122 22.42 2.81 -34.51
N ASN A 123 22.53 2.94 -33.19
CA ASN A 123 21.62 2.33 -32.21
C ASN A 123 20.99 3.37 -31.27
N ILE A 124 20.28 4.34 -31.84
CA ILE A 124 19.77 5.50 -31.12
C ILE A 124 18.65 5.10 -30.15
N HIS A 125 18.77 5.55 -28.90
CA HIS A 125 17.80 5.26 -27.85
C HIS A 125 16.42 5.84 -28.23
N PRO A 126 15.30 5.10 -28.01
CA PRO A 126 13.96 5.55 -28.40
C PRO A 126 13.58 6.93 -27.87
N GLY A 127 13.95 7.25 -26.62
CA GLY A 127 13.71 8.56 -26.01
C GLY A 127 14.45 9.73 -26.68
N ILE A 128 15.57 9.47 -27.37
CA ILE A 128 16.26 10.47 -28.19
C ILE A 128 15.60 10.56 -29.57
N LYS A 129 15.28 9.41 -30.18
CA LYS A 129 14.60 9.32 -31.48
C LYS A 129 13.23 10.01 -31.50
N GLN A 130 12.55 10.03 -30.34
CA GLN A 130 11.24 10.65 -30.17
C GLN A 130 11.30 12.15 -29.84
N ASN A 131 12.49 12.70 -29.54
CA ASN A 131 12.62 14.11 -29.21
C ASN A 131 12.29 14.99 -30.44
N PRO A 132 11.33 15.93 -30.35
CA PRO A 132 10.92 16.78 -31.47
C PRO A 132 12.08 17.59 -32.09
N VAL A 133 13.08 17.98 -31.30
CA VAL A 133 14.24 18.77 -31.76
C VAL A 133 15.04 18.05 -32.85
N PHE A 134 15.04 16.72 -32.83
CA PHE A 134 15.79 15.91 -33.79
C PHE A 134 14.92 15.35 -34.92
N ARG A 135 13.69 15.86 -35.09
CA ARG A 135 12.80 15.43 -36.17
C ARG A 135 12.80 16.47 -37.28
N ASN A 136 12.83 15.99 -38.52
CA ASN A 136 12.70 16.85 -39.68
C ASN A 136 11.31 17.53 -39.64
N PRO A 137 11.22 18.87 -39.69
CA PRO A 137 9.96 19.60 -39.59
C PRO A 137 8.94 19.25 -40.67
N LYS A 138 9.39 18.80 -41.85
CA LYS A 138 8.54 18.47 -43.00
C LYS A 138 8.11 17.00 -43.03
N THR A 139 8.99 16.08 -42.62
CA THR A 139 8.72 14.63 -42.73
C THR A 139 8.42 13.95 -41.40
N GLY A 140 8.65 14.63 -40.27
CA GLY A 140 8.52 14.08 -38.91
C GLY A 140 9.52 12.96 -38.58
N LYS A 141 10.38 12.56 -39.54
CA LYS A 141 11.38 11.52 -39.38
C LYS A 141 12.58 12.04 -38.59
N PHE A 142 13.18 11.15 -37.80
CA PHE A 142 14.37 11.45 -37.03
C PHE A 142 15.58 11.77 -37.93
N ASN A 143 16.33 12.82 -37.60
CA ASN A 143 17.51 13.30 -38.30
C ASN A 143 18.77 13.18 -37.40
N PRO A 144 19.58 12.12 -37.56
CA PRO A 144 20.78 11.90 -36.73
C PRO A 144 21.79 13.05 -36.81
N ALA A 145 21.93 13.71 -37.98
CA ALA A 145 22.88 14.79 -38.20
C ALA A 145 22.59 16.06 -37.39
N SER A 146 21.38 16.17 -36.81
CA SER A 146 21.00 17.29 -35.96
C SER A 146 21.46 17.16 -34.50
N VAL A 147 21.84 15.95 -34.07
CA VAL A 147 22.12 15.66 -32.66
C VAL A 147 23.48 16.21 -32.21
N GLN A 148 24.55 15.97 -32.98
CA GLN A 148 25.89 16.45 -32.61
C GLN A 148 25.99 17.99 -32.54
N PRO A 149 25.50 18.76 -33.54
CA PRO A 149 25.51 20.23 -33.45
C PRO A 149 24.72 20.75 -32.23
N PHE A 150 23.60 20.10 -31.91
CA PHE A 150 22.82 20.43 -30.72
C PHE A 150 23.59 20.19 -29.43
N ILE A 151 24.26 19.02 -29.29
CA ILE A 151 25.09 18.72 -28.12
C ILE A 151 26.22 19.73 -27.99
N LYS A 152 26.93 20.04 -29.08
CA LYS A 152 28.04 21.01 -29.07
C LYS A 152 27.57 22.39 -28.60
N LYS A 153 26.45 22.87 -29.13
CA LYS A 153 25.83 24.11 -28.67
C LYS A 153 25.49 24.08 -27.18
N LEU A 154 24.92 22.97 -26.69
CA LEU A 154 24.61 22.83 -25.27
C LEU A 154 25.86 22.81 -24.39
N GLU A 155 26.96 22.21 -24.85
CA GLU A 155 28.23 22.15 -24.12
C GLU A 155 28.90 23.53 -23.97
N GLU A 156 28.60 24.47 -24.88
CA GLU A 156 28.97 25.88 -24.77
C GLU A 156 28.10 26.65 -23.75
N GLU A 157 26.89 26.14 -23.45
CA GLU A 157 25.88 26.75 -22.58
C GLU A 157 25.60 25.89 -21.32
N LYS A 158 26.64 25.51 -20.56
CA LYS A 158 26.56 24.52 -19.45
C LYS A 158 25.60 24.88 -18.31
N ASP A 159 25.23 26.15 -18.15
CA ASP A 159 24.30 26.59 -17.10
C ASP A 159 22.84 26.71 -17.57
N SER A 160 22.59 26.53 -18.87
CA SER A 160 21.28 26.70 -19.49
C SER A 160 20.27 25.61 -19.08
N ASP A 161 18.97 25.96 -19.09
CA ASP A 161 17.90 24.99 -18.87
C ASP A 161 17.87 23.86 -19.93
N PRO A 162 18.09 24.13 -21.23
CA PRO A 162 18.29 23.08 -22.23
C PRO A 162 19.44 22.11 -21.89
N TYR A 163 20.59 22.60 -21.43
CA TYR A 163 21.71 21.74 -21.02
C TYR A 163 21.34 20.87 -19.80
N PHE A 164 20.67 21.47 -18.80
CA PHE A 164 20.19 20.72 -17.64
C PHE A 164 19.19 19.62 -18.03
N MET A 165 18.21 19.93 -18.88
CA MET A 165 17.21 18.96 -19.35
C MET A 165 17.86 17.80 -20.11
N TRP A 166 18.81 18.13 -21.01
CA TRP A 166 19.58 17.16 -21.76
C TRP A 166 20.38 16.23 -20.84
N THR A 167 21.21 16.79 -19.96
CA THR A 167 22.03 16.00 -19.03
C THR A 167 21.19 15.16 -18.07
N TYR A 168 20.04 15.66 -17.60
CA TYR A 168 19.12 14.89 -16.78
C TYR A 168 18.52 13.70 -17.54
N GLN A 169 18.11 13.91 -18.80
CA GLN A 169 17.59 12.86 -19.66
C GLN A 169 18.65 11.78 -19.94
N ILE A 170 19.86 12.18 -20.33
CA ILE A 170 20.97 11.28 -20.63
C ILE A 170 21.40 10.47 -19.39
N ASN A 171 21.47 11.10 -18.21
CA ASN A 171 21.79 10.38 -16.97
C ASN A 171 20.76 9.30 -16.63
N ASN A 172 19.47 9.56 -16.86
CA ASN A 172 18.41 8.56 -16.66
C ASN A 172 18.49 7.43 -17.69
N ILE A 173 18.79 7.74 -18.96
CA ILE A 173 19.03 6.73 -19.99
C ILE A 173 20.20 5.83 -19.56
N ASN A 174 21.35 6.39 -19.20
CA ASN A 174 22.51 5.61 -18.76
C ASN A 174 22.19 4.73 -17.55
N LYS A 175 21.44 5.26 -16.56
CA LYS A 175 21.00 4.48 -15.40
C LYS A 175 20.14 3.28 -15.81
N ASN A 176 19.20 3.47 -16.72
CA ASN A 176 18.34 2.40 -17.22
C ASN A 176 19.14 1.37 -18.02
N LEU A 177 20.06 1.81 -18.89
CA LEU A 177 20.91 0.91 -19.67
C LEU A 177 21.78 0.01 -18.78
N ARG A 178 22.38 0.53 -17.69
CA ARG A 178 23.12 -0.31 -16.74
C ARG A 178 22.22 -1.36 -16.10
N GLN A 179 21.00 -0.97 -15.74
CA GLN A 179 20.00 -1.88 -15.17
C GLN A 179 19.60 -2.97 -16.19
N GLU A 180 19.42 -2.61 -17.46
CA GLU A 180 19.11 -3.53 -18.55
C GLU A 180 20.26 -4.53 -18.80
N LYS A 181 21.52 -4.10 -18.76
CA LYS A 181 22.69 -5.00 -18.84
C LYS A 181 22.66 -6.06 -17.74
N TYR A 182 22.46 -5.62 -16.50
CA TYR A 182 22.35 -6.49 -15.34
C TYR A 182 21.18 -7.47 -15.47
N GLU A 183 19.99 -6.99 -15.83
CA GLU A 183 18.81 -7.85 -16.04
C GLU A 183 19.01 -8.84 -17.19
N SER A 184 19.68 -8.44 -18.27
CA SER A 184 20.00 -9.31 -19.41
C SER A 184 20.92 -10.46 -19.01
N LEU A 185 21.95 -10.17 -18.20
CA LEU A 185 22.83 -11.20 -17.63
C LEU A 185 22.04 -12.21 -16.80
N LEU A 186 21.24 -11.74 -15.85
CA LEU A 186 20.40 -12.60 -15.00
C LEU A 186 19.45 -13.48 -15.82
N LYS A 187 18.84 -12.89 -16.85
CA LYS A 187 17.88 -13.58 -17.74
C LYS A 187 18.56 -14.65 -18.58
N SER A 188 19.73 -14.36 -19.17
CA SER A 188 20.48 -15.30 -20.02
C SER A 188 21.17 -16.39 -19.21
N GLY A 189 21.49 -16.15 -17.93
CA GLY A 189 22.02 -17.17 -17.02
C GLY A 189 20.99 -18.27 -16.66
N PHE A 190 19.71 -18.10 -17.01
CA PHE A 190 18.71 -19.14 -16.86
C PHE A 190 18.74 -20.09 -18.07
N PHE A 191 19.50 -21.17 -17.94
CA PHE A 191 19.57 -22.25 -18.91
C PHE A 191 18.68 -23.43 -18.47
N ILE A 192 18.05 -24.12 -19.43
CA ILE A 192 17.29 -25.36 -19.19
C ILE A 192 18.16 -26.50 -19.70
N THR A 193 18.62 -27.38 -18.82
CA THR A 193 19.45 -28.53 -19.20
C THR A 193 18.62 -29.64 -19.84
N GLU A 194 19.23 -30.48 -20.66
CA GLU A 194 18.60 -31.66 -21.26
C GLU A 194 18.09 -32.60 -20.17
N VAL A 195 18.89 -32.91 -19.15
CA VAL A 195 18.45 -33.75 -18.03
C VAL A 195 17.17 -33.23 -17.37
N TYR A 196 17.08 -31.90 -17.15
CA TYR A 196 15.87 -31.29 -16.59
C TYR A 196 14.71 -31.31 -17.59
N SER A 197 15.00 -31.03 -18.86
CA SER A 197 14.03 -31.03 -19.94
C SER A 197 13.44 -32.43 -20.15
N ASP A 198 14.28 -33.43 -20.37
CA ASP A 198 13.94 -34.85 -20.60
C ASP A 198 13.11 -35.43 -19.46
N TRP A 199 13.45 -35.07 -18.22
CA TRP A 199 12.66 -35.48 -17.07
C TRP A 199 11.22 -34.94 -17.15
N LEU A 200 11.03 -33.72 -17.64
CA LEU A 200 9.71 -33.11 -17.80
C LEU A 200 9.00 -33.50 -19.11
N THR A 201 9.74 -33.70 -20.20
CA THR A 201 9.26 -34.07 -21.55
C THR A 201 8.27 -35.23 -21.47
N ASN A 202 8.66 -36.30 -20.77
CA ASN A 202 7.82 -37.48 -20.55
C ASN A 202 6.51 -37.20 -19.78
N LEU A 203 6.47 -36.15 -18.96
CA LEU A 203 5.30 -35.75 -18.18
C LEU A 203 4.41 -34.74 -18.90
N LEU A 204 5.02 -33.87 -19.71
CA LEU A 204 4.35 -32.78 -20.42
C LEU A 204 3.59 -33.26 -21.65
N ASP A 205 4.05 -34.33 -22.29
CA ASP A 205 3.41 -34.85 -23.50
C ASP A 205 2.23 -35.77 -23.24
N LYS A 206 1.78 -35.90 -21.99
CA LYS A 206 0.69 -36.81 -21.62
C LYS A 206 -0.54 -36.06 -21.16
N GLU A 207 -1.69 -36.51 -21.65
CA GLU A 207 -2.99 -36.23 -21.07
C GLU A 207 -3.55 -37.54 -20.55
N VAL A 208 -3.84 -37.59 -19.25
CA VAL A 208 -4.35 -38.77 -18.58
C VAL A 208 -5.80 -38.58 -18.15
N ALA A 209 -6.51 -39.69 -18.09
CA ALA A 209 -7.80 -39.80 -17.44
C ALA A 209 -7.67 -40.71 -16.22
N ILE A 210 -8.30 -40.33 -15.13
CA ILE A 210 -8.34 -41.12 -13.89
C ILE A 210 -9.76 -41.26 -13.38
N LYS A 211 -9.99 -42.33 -12.64
CA LYS A 211 -11.06 -42.44 -11.65
C LYS A 211 -10.44 -42.16 -10.28
N ALA A 212 -10.90 -41.12 -9.61
CA ALA A 212 -10.43 -40.70 -8.30
C ALA A 212 -11.50 -40.96 -7.24
N ILE A 213 -11.14 -41.68 -6.19
CA ILE A 213 -11.99 -41.97 -5.04
C ILE A 213 -11.42 -41.18 -3.86
N THR A 214 -12.18 -40.24 -3.31
CA THR A 214 -11.68 -39.28 -2.32
C THR A 214 -12.57 -39.18 -1.09
N LEU A 215 -11.91 -39.01 0.06
CA LEU A 215 -12.52 -38.65 1.34
C LEU A 215 -11.90 -37.31 1.76
N PRO A 216 -12.61 -36.19 1.59
CA PRO A 216 -12.07 -34.88 1.95
C PRO A 216 -11.95 -34.76 3.47
N TYR A 217 -10.84 -34.19 3.96
CA TYR A 217 -10.67 -33.98 5.40
C TYR A 217 -11.72 -33.01 5.97
N SER A 218 -12.32 -32.16 5.13
CA SER A 218 -13.36 -31.23 5.55
C SER A 218 -14.59 -31.92 6.15
N ASP A 219 -14.90 -33.15 5.75
CA ASP A 219 -16.04 -33.91 6.28
C ASP A 219 -15.88 -34.24 7.77
N TYR A 220 -14.65 -34.12 8.29
CA TYR A 220 -14.31 -34.37 9.69
C TYR A 220 -13.95 -33.09 10.46
N ASN A 221 -14.20 -31.90 9.89
CA ASN A 221 -13.93 -30.64 10.57
C ASN A 221 -14.69 -30.55 11.91
N ASP A 222 -15.95 -30.97 11.94
CA ASP A 222 -16.79 -30.95 13.15
C ASP A 222 -16.44 -32.08 14.14
N SER A 223 -15.63 -33.06 13.71
CA SER A 223 -15.13 -34.14 14.56
C SER A 223 -13.86 -33.77 15.33
N VAL A 224 -13.29 -32.58 15.09
CA VAL A 224 -12.03 -32.16 15.71
C VAL A 224 -12.15 -30.79 16.35
N THR A 225 -11.54 -30.65 17.52
CA THR A 225 -11.40 -29.35 18.19
C THR A 225 -9.92 -28.97 18.29
N PRO A 226 -9.47 -27.89 17.64
CA PRO A 226 -8.11 -27.37 17.80
C PRO A 226 -7.81 -26.92 19.23
N THR A 227 -6.65 -27.33 19.75
CA THR A 227 -6.12 -26.84 21.03
C THR A 227 -5.15 -25.68 20.79
N ASN A 228 -4.90 -24.85 21.81
CA ASN A 228 -3.89 -23.79 21.72
C ASN A 228 -2.49 -24.32 21.35
N GLU A 229 -2.17 -25.56 21.73
CA GLU A 229 -0.89 -26.19 21.36
C GLU A 229 -0.83 -26.54 19.87
N ASP A 230 -1.94 -26.96 19.26
CA ASP A 230 -2.02 -27.22 17.82
C ASP A 230 -1.76 -25.93 17.01
N PHE A 231 -2.35 -24.81 17.44
CA PHE A 231 -2.10 -23.51 16.85
C PHE A 231 -0.62 -23.09 16.96
N LYS A 232 0.02 -23.31 18.13
CA LYS A 232 1.44 -23.01 18.32
C LYS A 232 2.32 -23.85 17.41
N LYS A 233 2.07 -25.16 17.34
CA LYS A 233 2.81 -26.09 16.47
C LYS A 233 2.68 -25.69 15.01
N PHE A 234 1.48 -25.40 14.55
CA PHE A 234 1.24 -24.95 13.18
C PHE A 234 1.98 -23.65 12.87
N LEU A 235 1.85 -22.63 13.72
CA LEU A 235 2.53 -21.35 13.55
C LEU A 235 4.05 -21.52 13.54
N ASN A 236 4.60 -22.35 14.44
CA ASN A 236 6.02 -22.63 14.52
C ASN A 236 6.58 -23.33 13.27
N LYS A 237 5.83 -24.28 12.70
CA LYS A 237 6.18 -24.97 11.46
C LYS A 237 6.07 -24.05 10.23
N ASN A 238 5.32 -22.95 10.34
CA ASN A 238 5.03 -22.03 9.25
C ASN A 238 5.56 -20.61 9.51
N LYS A 239 6.57 -20.44 10.38
CA LYS A 239 7.09 -19.13 10.81
C LYS A 239 7.39 -18.20 9.62
N ASN A 240 8.05 -18.71 8.58
CA ASN A 240 8.42 -17.90 7.41
C ASN A 240 7.20 -17.38 6.60
N THR A 241 6.04 -18.03 6.74
CA THR A 241 4.80 -17.61 6.07
C THR A 241 4.03 -16.57 6.88
N TYR A 242 4.00 -16.72 8.20
CA TYR A 242 3.24 -15.84 9.12
C TYR A 242 4.15 -14.85 9.82
N GLN A 243 4.91 -14.09 9.03
CA GLN A 243 5.69 -12.97 9.53
C GLN A 243 4.82 -11.71 9.50
N ILE A 244 4.75 -11.00 10.63
CA ILE A 244 4.30 -9.62 10.62
C ILE A 244 5.48 -8.72 10.30
N ASN A 245 5.23 -7.83 9.35
CA ASN A 245 6.14 -6.71 9.13
C ASN A 245 6.11 -5.80 10.37
N GLU A 246 7.23 -5.15 10.60
CA GLU A 246 7.36 -4.06 11.56
C GLU A 246 6.21 -3.04 11.39
N ARG A 247 5.68 -2.51 12.49
CA ARG A 247 4.54 -1.58 12.50
C ARG A 247 4.85 -0.30 13.30
N ARG A 248 4.11 0.76 12.99
CA ARG A 248 4.01 1.98 13.79
C ARG A 248 2.56 2.23 14.13
N TYR A 249 2.29 2.40 15.42
CA TYR A 249 1.01 2.88 15.92
C TYR A 249 1.15 4.36 16.21
N LEU A 250 0.32 5.18 15.55
CA LEU A 250 0.38 6.63 15.64
C LEU A 250 -0.88 7.14 16.32
N ARG A 251 -0.68 8.02 17.31
CA ARG A 251 -1.71 8.86 17.89
C ARG A 251 -1.66 10.21 17.19
N ALA A 252 -2.78 10.70 16.68
CA ALA A 252 -2.84 11.95 15.92
C ALA A 252 -3.73 12.97 16.61
N ALA A 253 -3.29 14.22 16.66
CA ALA A 253 -4.14 15.37 16.95
C ALA A 253 -4.49 16.05 15.63
N TYR A 254 -5.75 15.94 15.21
CA TYR A 254 -6.31 16.71 14.10
C TYR A 254 -6.61 18.14 14.57
N ILE A 255 -5.99 19.09 13.89
CA ILE A 255 -6.09 20.51 14.19
C ILE A 255 -7.01 21.12 13.13
N PRO A 256 -8.27 21.42 13.48
CA PRO A 256 -9.21 21.99 12.53
C PRO A 256 -8.72 23.39 12.11
N PRO A 257 -8.77 23.75 10.82
CA PRO A 257 -8.45 25.10 10.36
C PRO A 257 -9.26 26.14 11.11
N ARG A 258 -8.57 27.09 11.75
CA ARG A 258 -9.22 28.22 12.41
C ARG A 258 -9.38 29.36 11.43
N ILE A 259 -10.62 29.84 11.31
CA ILE A 259 -10.93 31.01 10.49
C ILE A 259 -10.68 32.28 11.29
N HIS A 260 -9.71 33.06 10.84
CA HIS A 260 -9.35 34.32 11.44
C HIS A 260 -10.05 35.46 10.72
N LYS A 261 -10.95 36.16 11.43
CA LYS A 261 -11.76 37.25 10.89
C LYS A 261 -10.96 38.24 10.00
N HIS A 262 -9.74 38.60 10.39
CA HIS A 262 -8.92 39.57 9.66
C HIS A 262 -8.43 39.10 8.29
N PHE A 263 -8.45 37.80 7.98
CA PHE A 263 -8.07 37.28 6.67
C PHE A 263 -9.25 37.29 5.68
N HIS A 264 -10.47 37.55 6.17
CA HIS A 264 -11.72 37.58 5.41
C HIS A 264 -12.32 38.98 5.32
N GLU A 265 -11.47 40.01 5.23
CA GLU A 265 -11.92 41.41 5.23
C GLU A 265 -12.80 41.73 4.01
N LYS A 266 -12.53 41.09 2.86
CA LYS A 266 -13.31 41.28 1.63
C LYS A 266 -14.74 40.75 1.79
N GLU A 267 -14.88 39.54 2.31
CA GLU A 267 -16.16 38.91 2.60
C GLU A 267 -16.92 39.70 3.67
N TYR A 268 -16.23 40.16 4.72
CA TYR A 268 -16.82 41.03 5.73
C TYR A 268 -17.37 42.33 5.12
N LYS A 269 -16.57 43.05 4.32
CA LYS A 269 -17.00 44.29 3.65
C LYS A 269 -18.16 44.04 2.69
N SER A 270 -18.16 42.93 1.98
CA SER A 270 -19.26 42.54 1.09
C SER A 270 -20.55 42.28 1.87
N PHE A 271 -20.47 41.44 2.90
CA PHE A 271 -21.62 41.11 3.74
C PHE A 271 -22.17 42.34 4.46
N LYS A 272 -21.28 43.20 4.99
CA LYS A 272 -21.64 44.48 5.62
C LYS A 272 -22.44 45.38 4.65
N ARG A 273 -21.96 45.57 3.42
CA ARG A 273 -22.67 46.38 2.41
C ARG A 273 -24.06 45.84 2.08
N LEU A 274 -24.24 44.52 2.05
CA LEU A 274 -25.55 43.91 1.81
C LEU A 274 -26.51 44.21 2.97
N ILE A 275 -26.05 44.09 4.22
CA ILE A 275 -26.86 44.42 5.40
C ILE A 275 -27.22 45.91 5.45
N GLU A 276 -26.29 46.79 5.09
CA GLU A 276 -26.48 48.25 5.08
C GLU A 276 -27.29 48.76 3.87
N SER A 277 -27.58 47.91 2.88
CA SER A 277 -28.31 48.30 1.67
C SER A 277 -29.80 48.63 1.90
N GLY A 278 -30.34 48.28 3.07
CA GLY A 278 -31.76 48.43 3.39
C GLY A 278 -32.68 47.39 2.72
N GLN A 279 -32.14 46.45 1.95
CA GLN A 279 -32.93 45.35 1.38
C GLN A 279 -33.42 44.38 2.46
N SER A 280 -34.56 43.74 2.22
CA SER A 280 -35.07 42.69 3.12
C SER A 280 -34.10 41.50 3.17
N PHE A 281 -34.02 40.85 4.34
CA PHE A 281 -33.17 39.66 4.52
C PHE A 281 -33.58 38.51 3.56
N GLU A 282 -34.86 38.44 3.19
CA GLU A 282 -35.35 37.51 2.15
C GLU A 282 -34.66 37.76 0.80
N LYS A 283 -34.67 39.02 0.36
CA LYS A 283 -34.09 39.43 -0.92
C LYS A 283 -32.57 39.25 -0.94
N ILE A 284 -31.90 39.57 0.16
CA ILE A 284 -30.44 39.36 0.28
C ILE A 284 -30.10 37.87 0.14
N ALA A 285 -30.83 36.99 0.82
CA ALA A 285 -30.62 35.55 0.75
C ALA A 285 -30.96 34.98 -0.65
N SER A 286 -32.03 35.45 -1.29
CA SER A 286 -32.41 34.98 -2.63
C SER A 286 -31.44 35.43 -3.72
N MET A 287 -30.81 36.60 -3.58
CA MET A 287 -29.83 37.13 -4.52
C MET A 287 -28.40 36.61 -4.30
N SER A 288 -28.12 36.02 -3.13
CA SER A 288 -26.77 35.62 -2.72
C SER A 288 -26.72 34.14 -2.34
N PRO A 289 -26.36 33.22 -3.27
CA PRO A 289 -26.41 31.77 -3.02
C PRO A 289 -25.49 31.29 -1.88
N HIS A 290 -24.52 32.11 -1.46
CA HIS A 290 -23.63 31.83 -0.32
C HIS A 290 -24.14 32.38 1.02
N ILE A 291 -25.25 33.12 1.06
CA ILE A 291 -25.85 33.64 2.29
C ILE A 291 -27.11 32.84 2.59
N LYS A 292 -27.19 32.31 3.81
CA LYS A 292 -28.32 31.51 4.27
C LYS A 292 -29.15 32.30 5.28
N ARG A 293 -30.47 32.10 5.21
CA ARG A 293 -31.45 32.69 6.13
C ARG A 293 -31.95 31.65 7.11
N TYR A 294 -32.24 32.07 8.32
CA TYR A 294 -32.97 31.30 9.32
C TYR A 294 -33.84 32.23 10.16
N SER A 295 -34.89 31.68 10.77
CA SER A 295 -35.74 32.41 11.72
C SER A 295 -35.67 31.71 13.08
N SER A 296 -35.66 32.48 14.16
CA SER A 296 -35.60 31.95 15.51
C SER A 296 -36.09 33.00 16.51
N PHE A 297 -35.96 32.73 17.80
CA PHE A 297 -36.39 33.64 18.86
C PHE A 297 -35.50 33.50 20.11
N TYR A 298 -35.50 34.54 20.93
CA TYR A 298 -34.94 34.51 22.29
C TYR A 298 -35.97 34.96 23.31
N TYR A 299 -36.04 34.27 24.45
CA TYR A 299 -36.57 34.84 25.69
C TYR A 299 -35.52 35.73 26.34
N LYS A 300 -35.93 36.72 27.13
CA LYS A 300 -35.03 37.70 27.77
C LYS A 300 -33.79 37.08 28.46
N ASN A 301 -33.96 35.97 29.18
CA ASN A 301 -32.92 35.25 29.90
C ASN A 301 -32.02 34.35 29.01
N THR A 302 -32.40 34.11 27.77
CA THR A 302 -31.67 33.26 26.79
C THR A 302 -30.85 34.05 25.77
N ILE A 303 -30.96 35.39 25.79
CA ILE A 303 -30.22 36.25 24.86
C ILE A 303 -28.72 36.11 25.14
N PRO A 304 -27.87 35.83 24.12
CA PRO A 304 -26.43 35.83 24.29
C PRO A 304 -25.94 37.18 24.83
N GLN A 305 -25.06 37.17 25.84
CA GLN A 305 -24.59 38.37 26.55
C GLN A 305 -24.16 39.52 25.61
N LYS A 306 -23.50 39.21 24.49
CA LYS A 306 -23.04 40.19 23.49
C LYS A 306 -24.17 40.93 22.75
N MET A 307 -25.40 40.42 22.82
CA MET A 307 -26.58 40.93 22.13
C MET A 307 -27.64 41.44 23.09
N GLN A 308 -27.42 41.33 24.41
CA GLN A 308 -28.42 41.64 25.43
C GLN A 308 -28.94 43.08 25.30
N THR A 309 -28.04 44.06 25.27
CA THR A 309 -28.40 45.48 25.10
C THR A 309 -29.15 45.74 23.80
N PHE A 310 -28.79 45.05 22.70
CA PHE A 310 -29.44 45.22 21.41
C PHE A 310 -30.89 44.75 21.46
N PHE A 311 -31.15 43.55 21.96
CA PHE A 311 -32.51 43.02 22.05
C PHE A 311 -33.34 43.77 23.10
N GLU A 312 -32.78 44.10 24.26
CA GLU A 312 -33.53 44.79 25.33
C GLU A 312 -33.99 46.20 24.94
N LYS A 313 -33.18 46.93 24.16
CA LYS A 313 -33.49 48.30 23.70
C LYS A 313 -34.03 48.38 22.27
N GLY A 314 -33.92 47.30 21.50
CA GLY A 314 -34.27 47.28 20.08
C GLY A 314 -35.77 47.18 19.84
N LYS A 315 -36.20 47.62 18.65
CA LYS A 315 -37.57 47.54 18.14
C LYS A 315 -37.64 46.68 16.88
N PRO A 316 -38.84 46.19 16.48
CA PRO A 316 -39.04 45.53 15.19
C PRO A 316 -38.43 46.33 14.03
N GLY A 317 -37.64 45.66 13.19
CA GLY A 317 -36.87 46.25 12.10
C GLY A 317 -35.40 46.53 12.44
N ASP A 318 -35.01 46.64 13.70
CA ASP A 318 -33.62 46.89 14.09
C ASP A 318 -32.72 45.71 13.72
N VAL A 319 -31.49 46.02 13.27
CA VAL A 319 -30.52 45.03 12.79
C VAL A 319 -29.25 45.06 13.65
N PHE A 320 -28.80 43.88 14.09
CA PHE A 320 -27.55 43.65 14.79
C PHE A 320 -26.57 42.86 13.93
N GLY A 321 -25.44 43.47 13.62
CA GLY A 321 -24.36 42.86 12.88
C GLY A 321 -23.69 43.84 11.91
N PRO A 322 -22.75 43.36 11.09
CA PRO A 322 -22.30 41.98 11.02
C PRO A 322 -21.36 41.57 12.17
N TYR A 323 -21.60 40.42 12.77
CA TYR A 323 -20.74 39.81 13.80
C TYR A 323 -20.19 38.47 13.33
N PHE A 324 -19.05 38.03 13.89
CA PHE A 324 -18.40 36.78 13.52
C PHE A 324 -18.61 35.71 14.60
N THR A 325 -19.13 34.56 14.21
CA THR A 325 -19.26 33.38 15.08
C THR A 325 -19.45 32.12 14.25
N LYS A 326 -19.08 30.96 14.79
CA LYS A 326 -19.23 29.64 14.12
C LYS A 326 -18.73 29.65 12.67
N ASN A 327 -17.53 30.19 12.43
CA ASN A 327 -16.90 30.28 11.10
C ASN A 327 -17.77 30.98 10.04
N SER A 328 -18.55 31.98 10.45
CA SER A 328 -19.46 32.70 9.56
C SER A 328 -19.59 34.17 9.97
N PHE A 329 -19.81 35.03 8.97
CA PHE A 329 -20.34 36.37 9.22
C PHE A 329 -21.86 36.28 9.34
N ARG A 330 -22.42 36.96 10.34
CA ARG A 330 -23.83 36.88 10.69
C ARG A 330 -24.45 38.24 10.94
N SER A 331 -25.75 38.34 10.69
CA SER A 331 -26.57 39.48 11.07
C SER A 331 -27.92 38.98 11.56
N ILE A 332 -28.54 39.71 12.48
CA ILE A 332 -29.88 39.41 13.02
C ILE A 332 -30.75 40.65 12.88
N LYS A 333 -32.00 40.50 12.46
CA LYS A 333 -33.02 41.55 12.46
C LYS A 333 -34.17 41.15 13.38
N ILE A 334 -34.56 42.03 14.30
CA ILE A 334 -35.74 41.83 15.15
C ILE A 334 -36.97 41.91 14.25
N GLU A 335 -37.79 40.87 14.20
CA GLU A 335 -39.03 40.85 13.41
C GLU A 335 -40.23 41.30 14.26
N SER A 336 -40.33 40.77 15.48
CA SER A 336 -41.40 41.13 16.39
C SER A 336 -40.99 40.91 17.84
N ILE A 337 -41.64 41.65 18.73
CA ILE A 337 -41.52 41.48 20.18
C ILE A 337 -42.91 41.11 20.66
N THR A 338 -43.01 39.91 21.24
CA THR A 338 -44.27 39.30 21.68
C THR A 338 -44.17 38.97 23.16
N HIS A 339 -45.31 38.83 23.83
CA HIS A 339 -45.38 38.20 25.15
C HIS A 339 -46.03 36.84 24.94
N LEU A 340 -45.30 35.79 25.26
CA LEU A 340 -45.78 34.43 25.15
C LEU A 340 -45.30 33.64 26.38
N PRO A 341 -46.07 32.64 26.82
CA PRO A 341 -45.60 31.71 27.83
C PRO A 341 -44.34 30.98 27.34
N GLU A 342 -43.46 30.61 28.29
CA GLU A 342 -42.26 29.82 28.02
C GLU A 342 -42.61 28.34 27.87
N LYS A 343 -43.64 27.88 28.60
CA LYS A 343 -44.18 26.52 28.56
C LYS A 343 -45.70 26.54 28.42
N ALA A 344 -46.23 25.56 27.69
CA ALA A 344 -47.65 25.31 27.60
C ALA A 344 -47.95 23.85 27.94
N TRP A 345 -49.17 23.59 28.41
CA TRP A 345 -49.70 22.27 28.64
C TRP A 345 -51.00 22.12 27.85
N ALA A 346 -51.11 21.08 27.04
CA ALA A 346 -52.30 20.81 26.24
C ALA A 346 -52.66 19.32 26.21
N HIS A 347 -53.92 19.04 25.87
CA HIS A 347 -54.36 17.73 25.43
C HIS A 347 -54.62 17.78 23.93
N HIS A 348 -54.28 16.70 23.21
CA HIS A 348 -54.50 16.68 21.77
C HIS A 348 -55.07 15.35 21.25
N LEU A 349 -55.67 15.41 20.07
CA LEU A 349 -56.03 14.27 19.21
C LEU A 349 -55.52 14.56 17.80
N LEU A 350 -54.73 13.66 17.24
CA LEU A 350 -54.31 13.67 15.84
C LEU A 350 -55.32 12.91 14.97
N LEU A 351 -55.79 13.58 13.92
CA LEU A 351 -56.60 13.02 12.85
C LEU A 351 -55.74 12.92 11.57
N ARG A 352 -55.24 11.72 11.30
CA ARG A 352 -54.48 11.43 10.09
C ARG A 352 -55.40 11.41 8.87
N ASN A 353 -54.90 11.96 7.76
CA ASN A 353 -55.58 11.93 6.45
C ASN A 353 -56.99 12.54 6.46
N SER A 354 -57.28 13.45 7.39
CA SER A 354 -58.55 14.17 7.43
C SER A 354 -58.50 15.49 6.67
N SER A 355 -59.62 15.88 6.08
CA SER A 355 -59.78 17.25 5.56
C SER A 355 -59.97 18.26 6.70
N PHE A 356 -59.80 19.55 6.40
CA PHE A 356 -60.10 20.61 7.37
C PHE A 356 -61.56 20.55 7.86
N ASP A 357 -62.51 20.30 6.94
CA ASP A 357 -63.94 20.23 7.28
C ASP A 357 -64.25 19.05 8.22
N GLU A 358 -63.58 17.91 8.02
CA GLU A 358 -63.69 16.77 8.92
C GLU A 358 -63.12 17.08 10.29
N ALA A 359 -61.91 17.64 10.36
CA ALA A 359 -61.28 18.01 11.63
C ALA A 359 -62.11 19.06 12.39
N ASN A 360 -62.70 20.04 11.67
CA ASN A 360 -63.54 21.06 12.26
C ASN A 360 -64.85 20.50 12.82
N LYS A 361 -65.50 19.56 12.11
CA LYS A 361 -66.68 18.83 12.63
C LYS A 361 -66.36 18.07 13.92
N VAL A 362 -65.21 17.39 13.97
CA VAL A 362 -64.78 16.69 15.19
C VAL A 362 -64.49 17.70 16.31
N LYS A 363 -63.82 18.83 16.03
CA LYS A 363 -63.62 19.91 17.01
C LYS A 363 -64.93 20.45 17.59
N GLU A 364 -65.93 20.74 16.75
CA GLU A 364 -67.25 21.22 17.20
C GLU A 364 -67.94 20.19 18.13
N GLN A 365 -67.74 18.91 17.86
CA GLN A 365 -68.26 17.84 18.71
C GLN A 365 -67.51 17.76 20.05
N PHE A 366 -66.19 17.92 20.05
CA PHE A 366 -65.39 18.05 21.27
C PHE A 366 -65.84 19.23 22.13
N GLU A 367 -66.10 20.38 21.53
CA GLU A 367 -66.61 21.57 22.25
C GLU A 367 -67.99 21.29 22.88
N LYS A 368 -68.89 20.60 22.18
CA LYS A 368 -70.21 20.22 22.70
C LYS A 368 -70.13 19.23 23.86
N GLU A 369 -69.30 18.18 23.75
CA GLU A 369 -69.16 17.16 24.80
C GLU A 369 -68.47 17.71 26.05
N ILE A 370 -67.46 18.58 25.87
CA ILE A 370 -66.79 19.24 27.00
C ILE A 370 -67.72 20.20 27.74
N LYS A 371 -68.60 20.92 27.03
CA LYS A 371 -69.64 21.76 27.67
C LYS A 371 -70.62 20.95 28.52
N LYS A 372 -70.81 19.66 28.22
CA LYS A 372 -71.63 18.73 29.01
C LYS A 372 -70.88 18.12 30.20
N GLY A 373 -69.60 18.46 30.40
CA GLY A 373 -68.77 17.99 31.50
C GLY A 373 -67.92 16.75 31.19
N GLU A 374 -67.89 16.27 29.94
CA GLU A 374 -67.02 15.15 29.57
C GLU A 374 -65.53 15.56 29.53
N LYS A 375 -64.64 14.65 29.93
CA LYS A 375 -63.19 14.89 29.93
C LYS A 375 -62.62 14.71 28.51
N PHE A 376 -61.73 15.62 28.10
CA PHE A 376 -61.14 15.62 26.75
C PHE A 376 -60.53 14.27 26.34
N LEU A 377 -59.75 13.65 27.24
CA LEU A 377 -59.11 12.36 26.95
C LEU A 377 -60.12 11.21 26.80
N ASP A 378 -61.30 11.29 27.44
CA ASP A 378 -62.34 10.27 27.29
C ASP A 378 -63.09 10.43 25.96
N ILE A 379 -63.27 11.67 25.50
CA ILE A 379 -63.79 11.96 24.16
C ILE A 379 -62.78 11.51 23.10
N ALA A 380 -61.49 11.84 23.26
CA ALA A 380 -60.44 11.46 22.32
C ALA A 380 -60.33 9.95 22.09
N LYS A 381 -60.56 9.13 23.13
CA LYS A 381 -60.65 7.66 22.99
C LYS A 381 -61.73 7.20 22.01
N LYS A 382 -62.88 7.90 21.95
CA LYS A 382 -63.99 7.55 21.05
C LYS A 382 -63.64 7.80 19.57
N TYR A 383 -62.80 8.80 19.31
CA TYR A 383 -62.46 9.26 17.96
C TYR A 383 -61.13 8.73 17.43
N SER A 384 -60.26 8.19 18.29
CA SER A 384 -59.02 7.56 17.86
C SER A 384 -59.28 6.19 17.22
N LYS A 385 -58.61 5.92 16.09
CA LYS A 385 -58.72 4.65 15.34
C LYS A 385 -57.68 3.60 15.75
N GLU A 386 -56.77 3.90 16.68
CA GLU A 386 -55.66 3.03 17.10
C GLU A 386 -55.58 2.85 18.63
N LYS A 387 -54.79 1.87 19.09
CA LYS A 387 -54.53 1.63 20.53
C LYS A 387 -53.87 2.87 21.17
N PRO A 388 -54.10 3.15 22.48
CA PRO A 388 -53.61 4.37 23.13
C PRO A 388 -52.10 4.55 22.98
N ASN A 389 -51.66 5.64 22.34
CA ASN A 389 -50.27 6.08 22.39
C ASN A 389 -50.24 7.62 22.46
N LYS A 390 -49.30 8.18 23.24
CA LYS A 390 -49.19 9.63 23.48
C LYS A 390 -48.96 10.47 22.20
N ALA A 391 -48.60 9.85 21.08
CA ALA A 391 -48.35 10.55 19.81
C ALA A 391 -49.62 10.71 18.95
N GLU A 392 -50.60 9.83 19.11
CA GLU A 392 -51.90 9.87 18.42
C GLU A 392 -52.91 10.71 19.19
N TRP A 393 -52.93 10.62 20.52
CA TRP A 393 -53.75 11.45 21.39
C TRP A 393 -53.27 11.33 22.83
N GLY A 394 -53.45 12.38 23.61
CA GLY A 394 -52.98 12.35 24.99
C GLY A 394 -52.64 13.71 25.56
N ASP A 395 -52.02 13.62 26.72
CA ASP A 395 -51.50 14.75 27.47
C ASP A 395 -50.07 15.06 27.00
N THR A 396 -49.83 16.30 26.57
CA THR A 396 -48.49 16.74 26.12
C THR A 396 -47.51 16.93 27.27
N GLU A 397 -48.00 16.95 28.51
CA GLU A 397 -47.36 17.55 29.68
C GLU A 397 -46.95 19.00 29.38
N TRP A 398 -46.15 19.61 30.27
CA TRP A 398 -45.56 20.92 30.02
C TRP A 398 -44.45 20.81 28.97
N PHE A 399 -44.60 21.53 27.86
CA PHE A 399 -43.61 21.56 26.78
C PHE A 399 -43.23 23.00 26.41
N MET A 400 -42.03 23.19 25.89
CA MET A 400 -41.52 24.46 25.37
C MET A 400 -41.88 24.63 23.88
N HIS A 401 -42.00 25.88 23.42
CA HIS A 401 -42.42 26.21 22.04
C HIS A 401 -41.58 25.50 20.95
N ALA A 402 -40.29 25.26 21.18
CA ALA A 402 -39.40 24.62 20.20
C ALA A 402 -39.43 23.08 20.21
N GLU A 403 -40.16 22.45 21.13
CA GLU A 403 -40.18 20.99 21.29
C GLU A 403 -41.19 20.28 20.37
N MET A 404 -42.23 20.99 19.90
CA MET A 404 -43.24 20.46 18.99
C MET A 404 -43.11 21.09 17.59
N GLU A 405 -43.83 20.50 16.61
CA GLU A 405 -43.91 21.05 15.25
C GLU A 405 -44.48 22.48 15.29
N LYS A 406 -43.97 23.36 14.42
CA LYS A 406 -44.21 24.81 14.50
C LYS A 406 -45.70 25.16 14.58
N ASP A 407 -46.54 24.56 13.75
CA ASP A 407 -47.95 24.95 13.68
C ASP A 407 -48.75 24.39 14.87
N PHE A 408 -48.31 23.27 15.46
CA PHE A 408 -48.82 22.78 16.75
C PHE A 408 -48.45 23.71 17.90
N SER A 409 -47.16 24.07 18.00
CA SER A 409 -46.68 25.02 19.00
C SER A 409 -47.34 26.38 18.88
N ASP A 410 -47.43 26.93 17.66
CA ASP A 410 -48.06 28.23 17.46
C ASP A 410 -49.55 28.19 17.85
N SER A 411 -50.28 27.14 17.46
CA SER A 411 -51.69 27.00 17.85
C SER A 411 -51.85 26.88 19.37
N THR A 412 -50.90 26.28 20.08
CA THR A 412 -51.00 26.12 21.54
C THR A 412 -50.58 27.38 22.31
N PHE A 413 -49.56 28.10 21.85
CA PHE A 413 -48.98 29.21 22.61
C PHE A 413 -49.65 30.56 22.33
N TYR A 414 -50.23 30.77 21.14
CA TYR A 414 -50.89 32.04 20.78
C TYR A 414 -52.39 32.09 21.14
N ASN A 415 -52.97 30.99 21.60
CA ASN A 415 -54.38 30.88 22.00
C ASN A 415 -54.49 30.65 23.52
N GLN A 416 -55.63 30.93 24.12
CA GLN A 416 -55.76 31.00 25.59
C GLN A 416 -56.03 29.62 26.24
N PRO A 417 -55.61 29.39 27.51
CA PRO A 417 -56.03 28.22 28.27
C PRO A 417 -57.55 28.05 28.28
N GLY A 418 -57.99 26.80 28.09
CA GLY A 418 -59.40 26.42 27.97
C GLY A 418 -59.92 26.36 26.53
N GLU A 419 -59.25 27.00 25.57
CA GLU A 419 -59.65 26.97 24.17
C GLU A 419 -59.36 25.61 23.51
N ILE A 420 -60.18 25.27 22.52
CA ILE A 420 -59.96 24.14 21.64
C ILE A 420 -59.64 24.69 20.26
N VAL A 421 -58.51 24.29 19.68
CA VAL A 421 -57.98 24.83 18.41
C VAL A 421 -57.57 23.72 17.45
N LEU A 422 -57.41 24.08 16.19
CA LEU A 422 -56.89 23.17 15.15
C LEU A 422 -55.47 23.57 14.76
N ALA A 423 -54.59 22.58 14.62
CA ALA A 423 -53.27 22.76 14.04
C ALA A 423 -53.04 21.75 12.91
N ASN A 424 -52.56 22.21 11.75
CA ASN A 424 -52.16 21.32 10.67
C ASN A 424 -50.66 21.08 10.75
N THR A 425 -50.24 19.85 10.99
CA THR A 425 -48.83 19.49 10.94
C THR A 425 -48.59 18.51 9.80
N ARG A 426 -47.32 18.20 9.53
CA ARG A 426 -46.96 17.12 8.59
C ARG A 426 -47.55 15.74 8.93
N PHE A 427 -48.11 15.55 10.13
CA PHE A 427 -48.72 14.31 10.57
C PHE A 427 -50.23 14.25 10.35
N GLY A 428 -50.87 15.38 10.07
CA GLY A 428 -52.32 15.54 9.94
C GLY A 428 -52.86 16.69 10.79
N TRP A 429 -54.18 16.72 10.96
CA TRP A 429 -54.85 17.75 11.76
C TRP A 429 -54.88 17.35 13.23
N HIS A 430 -54.45 18.27 14.09
CA HIS A 430 -54.56 18.12 15.53
C HIS A 430 -55.71 18.95 16.06
N ILE A 431 -56.55 18.34 16.89
CA ILE A 431 -57.50 19.03 17.77
C ILE A 431 -56.80 19.18 19.11
N ILE A 432 -56.59 20.40 19.57
CA ILE A 432 -55.79 20.72 20.73
C ILE A 432 -56.68 21.45 21.73
N LYS A 433 -56.84 20.91 22.93
CA LYS A 433 -57.38 21.66 24.07
C LYS A 433 -56.22 22.18 24.90
N ILE A 434 -56.10 23.49 24.99
CA ILE A 434 -55.07 24.14 25.78
C ILE A 434 -55.49 24.02 27.25
N PHE A 435 -54.65 23.39 28.06
CA PHE A 435 -54.95 23.16 29.46
C PHE A 435 -54.47 24.33 30.31
N ASP A 436 -53.21 24.72 30.17
CA ASP A 436 -52.62 25.82 30.93
C ASP A 436 -51.37 26.39 30.25
N HIS A 437 -50.99 27.60 30.66
CA HIS A 437 -49.78 28.31 30.25
C HIS A 437 -49.01 28.72 31.50
N ASP A 438 -47.68 28.77 31.40
CA ASP A 438 -46.90 29.40 32.45
C ASP A 438 -46.91 30.94 32.30
N ALA A 439 -46.14 31.64 33.14
CA ALA A 439 -46.11 33.09 33.10
C ALA A 439 -45.62 33.61 31.74
N GLU A 440 -46.35 34.55 31.16
CA GLU A 440 -45.93 35.21 29.92
C GLU A 440 -44.59 35.92 30.08
N ARG A 441 -43.71 35.73 29.08
CA ARG A 441 -42.40 36.36 29.03
C ARG A 441 -42.21 37.08 27.72
N LYS A 442 -41.46 38.18 27.80
CA LYS A 442 -41.04 38.92 26.62
C LYS A 442 -40.15 38.04 25.73
N ARG A 443 -40.62 37.80 24.51
CA ARG A 443 -39.98 36.99 23.46
C ARG A 443 -39.65 37.87 22.25
N TYR A 444 -38.40 37.78 21.81
CA TYR A 444 -37.88 38.49 20.65
C TYR A 444 -37.76 37.53 19.47
N ASN A 445 -38.67 37.64 18.50
CA ASN A 445 -38.59 36.88 17.26
C ASN A 445 -37.66 37.60 16.28
N PHE A 446 -36.80 36.86 15.59
CA PHE A 446 -35.81 37.44 14.71
C PHE A 446 -35.52 36.59 13.47
N THR A 447 -35.12 37.26 12.39
CA THR A 447 -34.54 36.62 11.21
C THR A 447 -33.04 36.83 11.22
N GLY A 448 -32.28 35.76 11.02
CA GLY A 448 -30.83 35.80 10.89
C GLY A 448 -30.36 35.52 9.48
N LEU A 449 -29.29 36.21 9.07
CA LEU A 449 -28.48 35.86 7.91
C LEU A 449 -27.13 35.34 8.36
N TYR A 450 -26.58 34.36 7.65
CA TYR A 450 -25.19 33.95 7.82
C TYR A 450 -24.52 33.57 6.50
N GLN A 451 -23.27 34.00 6.36
CA GLN A 451 -22.38 33.61 5.28
C GLN A 451 -21.30 32.68 5.85
N PRO A 452 -21.37 31.36 5.61
CA PRO A 452 -20.31 30.43 5.99
C PRO A 452 -19.01 30.78 5.24
N LEU A 453 -17.89 30.69 5.94
CA LEU A 453 -16.56 30.91 5.38
C LEU A 453 -15.82 29.58 5.25
N SER A 454 -14.96 29.50 4.23
CA SER A 454 -13.97 28.45 4.08
C SER A 454 -12.58 29.02 4.39
N PRO A 455 -11.66 28.26 5.00
CA PRO A 455 -10.32 28.75 5.33
C PRO A 455 -9.56 29.25 4.09
N THR A 456 -8.90 30.39 4.19
CA THR A 456 -7.94 30.87 3.17
C THR A 456 -6.58 30.18 3.30
N GLU A 457 -5.67 30.40 2.34
CA GLU A 457 -4.28 29.96 2.48
C GLU A 457 -3.61 30.55 3.74
N LYS A 458 -3.92 31.81 4.08
CA LYS A 458 -3.38 32.47 5.29
C LYS A 458 -3.92 31.84 6.57
N ASP A 459 -5.19 31.42 6.60
CA ASP A 459 -5.75 30.67 7.74
C ASP A 459 -5.06 29.33 7.91
N ILE A 460 -4.77 28.65 6.81
CA ILE A 460 -4.05 27.37 6.81
C ILE A 460 -2.62 27.57 7.32
N GLU A 461 -1.92 28.61 6.87
CA GLU A 461 -0.57 28.95 7.34
C GLU A 461 -0.55 29.27 8.83
N ALA A 462 -1.49 30.08 9.33
CA ALA A 462 -1.62 30.37 10.75
C ALA A 462 -1.92 29.11 11.56
N THR A 463 -2.83 28.25 11.09
CA THR A 463 -3.15 26.97 11.74
C THR A 463 -1.95 26.02 11.75
N MET A 464 -1.13 26.01 10.70
CA MET A 464 0.12 25.23 10.65
C MET A 464 1.12 25.71 11.71
N GLU A 465 1.17 27.01 11.99
CA GLU A 465 2.05 27.56 13.03
C GLU A 465 1.53 27.26 14.43
N GLU A 466 0.21 27.32 14.66
CA GLU A 466 -0.42 26.83 15.90
C GLU A 466 -0.10 25.35 16.13
N ALA A 467 -0.17 24.55 15.08
CA ALA A 467 0.16 23.13 15.12
C ALA A 467 1.64 22.90 15.47
N ARG A 468 2.54 23.73 14.94
CA ARG A 468 3.97 23.67 15.26
C ARG A 468 4.20 24.01 16.73
N SER A 469 3.61 25.10 17.20
CA SER A 469 3.70 25.51 18.61
C SER A 469 3.13 24.45 19.56
N PHE A 470 2.01 23.82 19.18
CA PHE A 470 1.46 22.68 19.92
C PHE A 470 2.48 21.54 20.04
N ALA A 471 3.13 21.15 18.93
CA ALA A 471 4.12 20.07 18.94
C ALA A 471 5.37 20.42 19.78
N GLU A 472 5.85 21.67 19.71
CA GLU A 472 7.04 22.15 20.43
C GLU A 472 6.81 22.25 21.94
N ASN A 473 5.59 22.59 22.38
CA ASN A 473 5.24 22.75 23.79
C ASN A 473 4.93 21.43 24.52
N ILE A 474 5.18 20.27 23.90
CA ILE A 474 4.98 18.96 24.54
C ILE A 474 6.33 18.45 25.01
N GLU A 475 6.64 18.70 26.28
CA GLU A 475 7.87 18.25 26.94
C GLU A 475 7.79 16.77 27.34
N ASN A 476 6.63 16.36 27.90
CA ASN A 476 6.32 14.98 28.20
C ASN A 476 5.30 14.41 27.18
N PRO A 477 5.65 13.38 26.38
CA PRO A 477 4.75 12.77 25.39
C PRO A 477 3.43 12.19 25.95
N GLU A 478 3.34 11.95 27.25
CA GLU A 478 2.09 11.53 27.90
C GLU A 478 1.05 12.65 27.95
N GLU A 479 1.47 13.92 27.91
CA GLU A 479 0.59 15.09 27.90
C GLU A 479 -0.04 15.36 26.53
N PHE A 480 0.36 14.62 25.49
CA PHE A 480 -0.09 14.86 24.11
C PHE A 480 -1.62 14.91 24.00
N ASP A 481 -2.29 13.92 24.59
CA ASP A 481 -3.75 13.79 24.52
C ASP A 481 -4.45 14.87 25.35
N SER A 482 -3.98 15.14 26.57
CA SER A 482 -4.58 16.15 27.45
C SER A 482 -4.42 17.57 26.88
N LYS A 483 -3.24 17.91 26.34
CA LYS A 483 -3.00 19.19 25.66
C LYS A 483 -3.80 19.32 24.36
N ALA A 484 -3.95 18.25 23.59
CA ALA A 484 -4.79 18.25 22.38
C ALA A 484 -6.26 18.56 22.73
N VAL A 485 -6.80 17.88 23.75
CA VAL A 485 -8.18 18.09 24.23
C VAL A 485 -8.36 19.52 24.76
N ALA A 486 -7.42 20.04 25.55
CA ALA A 486 -7.48 21.41 26.07
C ALA A 486 -7.54 22.47 24.95
N ASN A 487 -6.97 22.17 23.78
CA ASN A 487 -7.00 23.03 22.60
C ASN A 487 -8.19 22.76 21.65
N ASN A 488 -9.10 21.85 22.01
CA ASN A 488 -10.22 21.38 21.20
C ASN A 488 -9.79 20.68 19.90
N TYR A 489 -8.67 19.98 19.92
CA TYR A 489 -8.20 19.14 18.81
C TYR A 489 -8.82 17.74 18.90
N ILE A 490 -9.02 17.11 17.74
CA ILE A 490 -9.67 15.79 17.66
C ILE A 490 -8.58 14.72 17.64
N LEU A 491 -8.67 13.76 18.55
CA LEU A 491 -7.71 12.66 18.65
C LEU A 491 -8.12 11.48 17.77
N GLU A 492 -7.18 10.98 16.97
CA GLU A 492 -7.38 9.87 16.03
C GLU A 492 -6.22 8.86 16.15
N ASN A 493 -6.45 7.63 15.70
CA ASN A 493 -5.43 6.56 15.73
C ASN A 493 -5.17 6.03 14.33
N TYR A 494 -3.89 5.78 14.03
CA TYR A 494 -3.45 5.29 12.73
C TYR A 494 -2.43 4.17 12.88
N GLU A 495 -2.35 3.32 11.85
CA GLU A 495 -1.36 2.26 11.77
C GLU A 495 -0.61 2.32 10.44
N ALA A 496 0.71 2.22 10.52
CA ALA A 496 1.58 2.08 9.36
C ALA A 496 2.31 0.72 9.42
N MET A 497 2.32 -0.02 8.31
CA MET A 497 2.99 -1.31 8.18
C MET A 497 4.21 -1.18 7.28
N ALA A 498 5.33 -1.77 7.68
CA ALA A 498 6.55 -1.67 6.90
C ALA A 498 6.41 -2.38 5.54
N LEU A 499 7.12 -1.83 4.55
CA LEU A 499 7.03 -2.14 3.10
C LEU A 499 5.83 -1.53 2.36
N ASP A 500 4.91 -0.86 3.06
CA ASP A 500 3.93 0.01 2.41
C ASP A 500 4.57 1.32 1.94
N THR A 501 3.82 2.08 1.14
CA THR A 501 4.20 3.41 0.64
C THR A 501 3.35 4.53 1.27
N LYS A 502 2.44 4.18 2.18
CA LYS A 502 1.51 5.12 2.81
C LYS A 502 0.92 4.50 4.08
N ILE A 503 0.49 5.35 5.00
CA ILE A 503 -0.34 4.96 6.14
C ILE A 503 -1.74 4.64 5.63
N ARG A 504 -2.32 3.55 6.14
CA ARG A 504 -3.69 3.13 5.79
C ARG A 504 -4.66 4.25 6.15
N ASP A 505 -5.69 4.44 5.33
CA ASP A 505 -6.73 5.48 5.47
C ASP A 505 -6.25 6.94 5.31
N LEU A 506 -4.93 7.18 5.22
CA LEU A 506 -4.35 8.49 4.89
C LEU A 506 -3.76 8.47 3.47
N LYS A 507 -4.49 9.04 2.50
CA LYS A 507 -3.95 9.30 1.15
C LYS A 507 -2.80 10.32 1.23
N ASN A 508 -1.82 10.21 0.33
CA ASN A 508 -0.62 11.08 0.26
C ASN A 508 0.25 11.12 1.54
N SER A 509 0.18 10.12 2.41
CA SER A 509 0.87 10.09 3.70
C SER A 509 2.30 9.53 3.69
N GLN A 510 2.95 9.44 2.53
CA GLN A 510 4.29 8.83 2.41
C GLN A 510 5.34 9.53 3.27
N HIS A 511 5.23 10.85 3.46
CA HIS A 511 6.12 11.61 4.34
C HIS A 511 5.92 11.28 5.81
N LEU A 512 4.67 11.21 6.25
CA LEU A 512 4.32 10.79 7.60
C LEU A 512 4.76 9.33 7.84
N TYR A 513 4.54 8.44 6.86
CA TYR A 513 5.02 7.07 6.88
C TYR A 513 6.55 7.01 7.08
N ASN A 514 7.30 7.81 6.31
CA ASN A 514 8.75 7.90 6.45
C ASN A 514 9.20 8.62 7.73
N TRP A 515 8.39 9.44 8.39
CA TRP A 515 8.76 9.90 9.73
C TRP A 515 8.51 8.82 10.77
N ALA A 516 7.37 8.15 10.67
CA ALA A 516 6.93 7.18 11.65
C ALA A 516 7.89 6.01 11.77
N PHE A 517 8.30 5.43 10.64
CA PHE A 517 9.26 4.33 10.64
C PHE A 517 10.66 4.72 11.11
N ASN A 518 10.94 6.01 11.25
CA ASN A 518 12.27 6.53 11.55
C ASN A 518 12.36 7.30 12.86
N SER A 519 11.24 7.26 13.58
CA SER A 519 11.08 7.85 14.90
C SER A 519 11.04 6.77 15.96
N LYS A 520 11.57 7.10 17.14
CA LYS A 520 11.48 6.26 18.33
C LYS A 520 10.07 6.29 18.90
N LYS A 521 9.77 5.34 19.79
CA LYS A 521 8.55 5.38 20.61
C LYS A 521 8.46 6.74 21.31
N HIS A 522 7.25 7.29 21.41
CA HIS A 522 6.91 8.59 22.00
C HIS A 522 7.42 9.83 21.25
N ALA A 523 8.04 9.68 20.07
CA ALA A 523 8.41 10.83 19.26
C ALA A 523 7.19 11.60 18.76
N ILE A 524 7.28 12.93 18.76
CA ILE A 524 6.25 13.85 18.27
C ILE A 524 6.69 14.43 16.92
N SER A 525 5.76 14.50 15.97
CA SER A 525 6.02 14.93 14.61
C SER A 525 5.93 16.45 14.46
N ASN A 526 6.53 16.97 13.39
CA ASN A 526 6.13 18.28 12.87
C ASN A 526 4.70 18.19 12.30
N PRO A 527 3.98 19.32 12.15
CA PRO A 527 2.67 19.32 11.54
C PRO A 527 2.69 18.83 10.09
N TYR A 528 1.72 17.99 9.74
CA TYR A 528 1.49 17.52 8.37
C TYR A 528 0.16 18.01 7.84
N LYS A 529 0.14 18.47 6.59
CA LYS A 529 -1.08 18.70 5.83
C LYS A 529 -1.39 17.46 4.98
N ILE A 530 -2.44 16.73 5.33
CA ILE A 530 -2.85 15.49 4.66
C ILE A 530 -4.33 15.62 4.26
N ASN A 531 -4.63 15.53 2.96
CA ASN A 531 -5.99 15.70 2.42
C ASN A 531 -6.68 17.00 2.85
N GLY A 532 -5.92 18.11 2.93
CA GLY A 532 -6.45 19.41 3.36
C GLY A 532 -6.68 19.57 4.87
N LYS A 533 -6.40 18.53 5.66
CA LYS A 533 -6.43 18.55 7.12
C LYS A 533 -5.02 18.69 7.70
N ILE A 534 -4.89 19.30 8.87
CA ILE A 534 -3.61 19.52 9.55
C ILE A 534 -3.53 18.59 10.76
N TYR A 535 -2.42 17.87 10.91
CA TYR A 535 -2.24 16.91 11.98
C TYR A 535 -0.86 17.05 12.63
N VAL A 536 -0.79 16.77 13.92
CA VAL A 536 0.45 16.44 14.63
C VAL A 536 0.34 15.00 15.11
N PHE A 537 1.39 14.21 14.98
CA PHE A 537 1.40 12.79 15.35
C PHE A 537 2.38 12.51 16.47
N LYS A 538 2.06 11.51 17.30
CA LYS A 538 2.93 10.89 18.28
C LYS A 538 3.08 9.41 17.95
N ILE A 539 4.29 8.86 18.05
CA ILE A 539 4.49 7.41 18.00
C ILE A 539 4.03 6.80 19.32
N GLU A 540 2.87 6.16 19.30
CA GLU A 540 2.29 5.52 20.48
C GLU A 540 3.05 4.24 20.81
N ALA A 541 3.29 3.41 19.79
CA ALA A 541 4.01 2.16 19.94
C ALA A 541 4.74 1.74 18.65
N ILE A 542 5.80 0.96 18.83
CA ILE A 542 6.56 0.30 17.75
C ILE A 542 6.28 -1.20 17.86
N GLY A 543 5.80 -1.80 16.77
CA GLY A 543 5.67 -3.26 16.66
C GLY A 543 6.88 -3.82 15.93
N GLU A 544 7.69 -4.64 16.61
CA GLU A 544 8.86 -5.30 16.02
C GLU A 544 8.46 -6.33 14.94
N PRO A 545 9.29 -6.54 13.91
CA PRO A 545 9.06 -7.61 12.95
C PRO A 545 9.26 -8.98 13.61
N GLY A 546 8.47 -9.96 13.21
CA GLY A 546 8.61 -11.31 13.73
C GLY A 546 7.45 -12.22 13.36
N THR A 547 7.45 -13.42 13.94
CA THR A 547 6.31 -14.33 13.78
C THR A 547 5.09 -13.68 14.41
N MET A 548 3.98 -13.65 13.65
CA MET A 548 2.70 -13.15 14.10
C MET A 548 2.35 -13.79 15.45
N PRO A 549 1.99 -13.00 16.48
CA PRO A 549 1.67 -13.58 17.78
C PRO A 549 0.43 -14.47 17.65
N LEU A 550 0.40 -15.56 18.43
CA LEU A 550 -0.60 -16.61 18.31
C LEU A 550 -2.05 -16.08 18.32
N HIS A 551 -2.36 -15.12 19.20
CA HIS A 551 -3.70 -14.55 19.32
C HIS A 551 -4.16 -13.84 18.04
N ALA A 552 -3.25 -13.17 17.32
CA ALA A 552 -3.54 -12.51 16.06
C ALA A 552 -3.55 -13.49 14.88
N ALA A 553 -2.68 -14.50 14.94
CA ALA A 553 -2.62 -15.55 13.93
C ALA A 553 -3.81 -16.51 14.00
N LYS A 554 -4.42 -16.70 15.17
CA LYS A 554 -5.40 -17.77 15.45
C LYS A 554 -6.50 -17.83 14.40
N ASN A 555 -7.25 -16.74 14.20
CA ASN A 555 -8.35 -16.70 13.23
C ASN A 555 -7.87 -16.89 11.78
N LEU A 556 -6.66 -16.43 11.45
CA LEU A 556 -6.07 -16.59 10.12
C LEU A 556 -5.63 -18.04 9.85
N ILE A 557 -5.12 -18.72 10.88
CA ILE A 557 -4.58 -20.08 10.75
C ILE A 557 -5.60 -21.18 11.07
N GLU A 558 -6.69 -20.84 11.76
CA GLU A 558 -7.70 -21.78 12.24
C GLU A 558 -8.24 -22.73 11.17
N PRO A 559 -8.66 -22.29 9.97
CA PRO A 559 -9.11 -23.23 8.95
C PRO A 559 -8.03 -24.24 8.54
N PHE A 560 -6.75 -23.84 8.57
CA PHE A 560 -5.63 -24.72 8.25
C PHE A 560 -5.29 -25.67 9.39
N VAL A 561 -5.40 -25.20 10.64
CA VAL A 561 -5.19 -26.04 11.84
C VAL A 561 -6.30 -27.08 11.96
N ILE A 562 -7.57 -26.68 11.78
CA ILE A 562 -8.72 -27.60 11.75
C ILE A 562 -8.46 -28.69 10.69
N LYS A 563 -8.07 -28.30 9.48
CA LYS A 563 -7.74 -29.27 8.42
C LYS A 563 -6.58 -30.20 8.79
N GLU A 564 -5.47 -29.68 9.35
CA GLU A 564 -4.35 -30.53 9.78
C GLU A 564 -4.79 -31.52 10.88
N LYS A 565 -5.68 -31.10 11.79
CA LYS A 565 -6.28 -31.99 12.80
C LYS A 565 -7.25 -32.99 12.21
N ALA A 566 -8.14 -32.58 11.30
CA ALA A 566 -9.06 -33.48 10.62
C ALA A 566 -8.28 -34.54 9.84
N LYS A 567 -7.19 -34.16 9.17
CA LYS A 567 -6.24 -35.10 8.55
C LYS A 567 -5.61 -36.06 9.57
N ALA A 568 -5.20 -35.57 10.74
CA ALA A 568 -4.64 -36.41 11.80
C ALA A 568 -5.69 -37.38 12.39
N TYR A 569 -6.93 -36.92 12.55
CA TYR A 569 -8.06 -37.72 13.01
C TYR A 569 -8.39 -38.83 12.01
N VAL A 570 -8.47 -38.52 10.71
CA VAL A 570 -8.66 -39.51 9.66
C VAL A 570 -7.51 -40.53 9.65
N LYS A 571 -6.25 -40.10 9.86
CA LYS A 571 -5.12 -41.03 10.03
C LYS A 571 -5.26 -41.96 11.22
N GLN A 572 -5.74 -41.44 12.35
CA GLN A 572 -5.99 -42.24 13.55
C GLN A 572 -7.07 -43.28 13.26
N LYS A 573 -8.22 -42.87 12.70
CA LYS A 573 -9.32 -43.78 12.35
C LYS A 573 -8.93 -44.80 11.30
N TYR A 574 -8.12 -44.42 10.32
CA TYR A 574 -7.55 -45.32 9.34
C TYR A 574 -6.80 -46.49 10.00
N ASN A 575 -5.96 -46.18 11.00
CA ASN A 575 -5.18 -47.20 11.72
C ASN A 575 -6.05 -48.02 12.69
N GLU A 576 -6.89 -47.37 13.50
CA GLU A 576 -7.77 -48.03 14.49
C GLU A 576 -8.73 -49.02 13.83
N ASN A 577 -9.36 -48.60 12.73
CA ASN A 577 -10.36 -49.39 12.03
C ASN A 577 -9.76 -50.25 10.89
N ARG A 578 -8.43 -50.24 10.74
CA ARG A 578 -7.71 -51.01 9.71
C ARG A 578 -8.26 -50.80 8.30
N TRP A 579 -8.50 -49.54 7.91
CA TRP A 579 -9.05 -49.21 6.58
C TRP A 579 -8.12 -49.63 5.43
N ASP A 580 -6.84 -49.88 5.72
CA ASP A 580 -5.88 -50.50 4.80
C ASP A 580 -6.26 -51.93 4.37
N THR A 581 -7.09 -52.61 5.17
CA THR A 581 -7.52 -54.00 4.94
C THR A 581 -8.84 -54.10 4.18
N TYR A 582 -9.61 -53.01 4.09
CA TYR A 582 -10.88 -53.00 3.38
C TYR A 582 -10.69 -53.18 1.89
N GLN A 583 -11.60 -53.92 1.25
CA GLN A 583 -11.72 -53.84 -0.20
C GLN A 583 -12.20 -52.44 -0.59
N LEU A 584 -11.78 -51.91 -1.74
CA LEU A 584 -12.06 -50.50 -2.05
C LEU A 584 -13.56 -50.22 -2.21
N THR A 585 -14.33 -51.17 -2.75
CA THR A 585 -15.79 -51.08 -2.84
C THR A 585 -16.42 -50.93 -1.45
N GLU A 586 -15.97 -51.74 -0.50
CA GLU A 586 -16.38 -51.65 0.92
C GLU A 586 -15.94 -50.31 1.54
N ALA A 587 -14.72 -49.82 1.26
CA ALA A 587 -14.25 -48.54 1.77
C ALA A 587 -15.07 -47.36 1.22
N ILE A 588 -15.47 -47.39 -0.07
CA ILE A 588 -16.33 -46.36 -0.68
C ILE A 588 -17.66 -46.29 0.06
N GLU A 589 -18.31 -47.43 0.25
CA GLU A 589 -19.63 -47.51 0.89
C GLU A 589 -19.56 -47.12 2.38
N ARG A 590 -18.63 -47.71 3.13
CA ARG A 590 -18.54 -47.51 4.59
C ARG A 590 -18.06 -46.13 4.98
N LEU A 591 -17.18 -45.52 4.18
CA LEU A 591 -16.61 -44.20 4.48
C LEU A 591 -17.30 -43.07 3.70
N ASN A 592 -18.33 -43.40 2.91
CA ASN A 592 -19.04 -42.47 2.04
C ASN A 592 -18.07 -41.68 1.13
N MET A 593 -17.12 -42.37 0.50
CA MET A 593 -16.11 -41.72 -0.35
C MET A 593 -16.74 -41.24 -1.67
N ASN A 594 -16.29 -40.08 -2.13
CA ASN A 594 -16.73 -39.51 -3.39
C ASN A 594 -15.97 -40.12 -4.56
N GLU A 595 -16.68 -40.39 -5.67
CA GLU A 595 -16.09 -40.87 -6.91
C GLU A 595 -16.12 -39.79 -8.00
N TYR A 596 -14.98 -39.55 -8.63
CA TYR A 596 -14.82 -38.60 -9.73
C TYR A 596 -14.13 -39.23 -10.92
N ASN A 597 -14.77 -39.15 -12.09
CA ASN A 597 -14.13 -39.46 -13.38
C ASN A 597 -13.56 -38.16 -13.96
N ILE A 598 -12.24 -38.07 -14.03
CA ILE A 598 -11.52 -36.86 -14.41
C ILE A 598 -10.72 -37.15 -15.66
N THR A 599 -11.03 -36.44 -16.74
CA THR A 599 -10.31 -36.52 -18.02
C THR A 599 -9.49 -35.25 -18.24
N GLY A 600 -8.60 -35.26 -19.23
CA GLY A 600 -7.89 -34.03 -19.60
C GLY A 600 -6.78 -33.61 -18.63
N ILE A 601 -6.29 -34.51 -17.76
CA ILE A 601 -5.30 -34.17 -16.74
C ILE A 601 -3.93 -34.00 -17.39
N LYS A 602 -3.32 -32.83 -17.20
CA LYS A 602 -2.01 -32.47 -17.76
C LYS A 602 -1.07 -32.01 -16.66
N PHE A 603 0.23 -32.24 -16.83
CA PHE A 603 1.25 -31.75 -15.89
C PHE A 603 1.22 -30.22 -15.74
N SER A 604 0.76 -29.46 -16.74
CA SER A 604 0.66 -27.99 -16.67
C SER A 604 -0.42 -27.48 -15.71
N GLN A 605 -1.38 -28.31 -15.31
CA GLN A 605 -2.47 -27.94 -14.40
C GLN A 605 -2.00 -27.86 -12.94
N ASN A 606 -2.78 -27.16 -12.11
CA ASN A 606 -2.50 -26.93 -10.69
C ASN A 606 -3.65 -27.36 -9.77
N SER A 607 -4.71 -27.92 -10.34
CA SER A 607 -5.91 -28.41 -9.66
C SER A 607 -6.59 -29.43 -10.55
N LEU A 608 -7.37 -30.30 -9.93
CA LEU A 608 -8.21 -31.30 -10.60
C LEU A 608 -9.67 -30.85 -10.53
N ALA A 609 -10.44 -31.13 -11.60
CA ALA A 609 -11.87 -30.85 -11.60
C ALA A 609 -12.56 -31.61 -10.46
N ASN A 610 -13.45 -30.94 -9.72
CA ASN A 610 -14.22 -31.46 -8.58
C ASN A 610 -13.43 -31.99 -7.37
N VAL A 611 -12.11 -32.21 -7.50
CA VAL A 611 -11.22 -32.61 -6.39
C VAL A 611 -10.43 -31.42 -5.83
N GLY A 612 -10.10 -30.42 -6.66
CA GLY A 612 -9.37 -29.23 -6.20
C GLY A 612 -7.84 -29.38 -6.16
N GLY A 613 -7.20 -28.78 -5.15
CA GLY A 613 -5.77 -28.48 -5.11
C GLY A 613 -4.81 -29.63 -4.75
N GLU A 614 -5.06 -30.85 -5.23
CA GLU A 614 -4.21 -32.04 -5.00
C GLU A 614 -3.12 -32.18 -6.07
N THR A 615 -2.09 -31.34 -6.00
CA THR A 615 -0.97 -31.32 -6.97
C THR A 615 -0.16 -32.62 -6.98
N GLU A 616 0.06 -33.25 -5.82
CA GLU A 616 0.73 -34.56 -5.74
C GLU A 616 -0.07 -35.66 -6.48
N MET A 617 -1.41 -35.58 -6.44
CA MET A 617 -2.28 -36.53 -7.15
C MET A 617 -2.14 -36.41 -8.67
N ILE A 618 -1.93 -35.20 -9.21
CA ILE A 618 -1.63 -35.00 -10.64
C ILE A 618 -0.32 -35.72 -11.02
N GLY A 619 0.71 -35.59 -10.18
CA GLY A 619 1.98 -36.29 -10.38
C GLY A 619 1.83 -37.81 -10.37
N LEU A 620 1.10 -38.32 -9.39
CA LEU A 620 0.78 -39.74 -9.25
C LEU A 620 -0.02 -40.28 -10.44
N ALA A 621 -1.04 -39.52 -10.89
CA ALA A 621 -1.85 -39.85 -12.05
C ALA A 621 -1.00 -40.02 -13.32
N LEU A 622 0.07 -39.22 -13.47
CA LEU A 622 0.99 -39.35 -14.59
C LEU A 622 1.91 -40.57 -14.46
N ALA A 623 2.23 -41.01 -13.23
CA ALA A 623 3.15 -42.12 -12.96
C ALA A 623 2.55 -43.52 -13.17
N LEU A 624 1.25 -43.67 -13.00
CA LEU A 624 0.54 -44.96 -13.07
C LEU A 624 0.54 -45.57 -14.48
N SER A 625 0.48 -46.89 -14.59
CA SER A 625 0.12 -47.60 -15.81
C SER A 625 -1.40 -47.60 -16.02
N LYS A 626 -1.88 -47.73 -17.27
CA LYS A 626 -3.33 -47.83 -17.53
C LYS A 626 -3.92 -49.06 -16.83
N GLY A 627 -5.03 -48.87 -16.12
CA GLY A 627 -5.68 -49.87 -15.26
C GLY A 627 -5.03 -50.04 -13.89
N GLU A 628 -3.87 -49.41 -13.65
CA GLU A 628 -3.20 -49.45 -12.34
C GLU A 628 -3.88 -48.50 -11.36
N ARG A 629 -4.06 -48.99 -10.13
CA ARG A 629 -4.73 -48.28 -9.05
C ARG A 629 -3.83 -48.19 -7.83
N THR A 630 -3.88 -47.06 -7.13
CA THR A 630 -3.15 -46.90 -5.87
C THR A 630 -3.92 -47.46 -4.68
N LYS A 631 -3.19 -47.80 -3.61
CA LYS A 631 -3.76 -47.87 -2.26
C LYS A 631 -4.30 -46.49 -1.83
N LEU A 632 -4.93 -46.42 -0.67
CA LEU A 632 -5.32 -45.16 -0.04
C LEU A 632 -4.07 -44.35 0.35
N ILE A 633 -4.05 -43.07 -0.03
CA ILE A 633 -2.94 -42.13 0.13
C ILE A 633 -3.42 -40.87 0.84
N PHE A 634 -2.66 -40.44 1.85
CA PHE A 634 -2.91 -39.19 2.57
C PHE A 634 -2.41 -37.97 1.79
N GLY A 635 -3.29 -37.42 0.96
CA GLY A 635 -3.13 -36.16 0.23
C GLY A 635 -3.13 -34.91 1.10
N LYS A 636 -3.11 -33.74 0.46
CA LYS A 636 -3.09 -32.44 1.15
C LYS A 636 -4.48 -32.08 1.71
N GLU A 637 -5.52 -32.37 0.94
CA GLU A 637 -6.91 -32.02 1.20
C GLU A 637 -7.78 -33.28 1.39
N HIS A 638 -7.36 -34.45 0.87
CA HIS A 638 -8.12 -35.70 0.90
C HIS A 638 -7.26 -36.90 1.32
N LEU A 639 -7.92 -37.92 1.90
CA LEU A 639 -7.48 -39.31 1.77
C LEU A 639 -8.03 -39.85 0.44
N TYR A 640 -7.21 -40.42 -0.43
CA TYR A 640 -7.67 -40.80 -1.76
C TYR A 640 -7.04 -42.08 -2.32
N SER A 641 -7.72 -42.71 -3.27
CA SER A 641 -7.16 -43.71 -4.20
C SER A 641 -7.46 -43.24 -5.62
N ILE A 642 -6.52 -43.46 -6.55
CA ILE A 642 -6.74 -43.15 -7.97
C ILE A 642 -6.40 -44.35 -8.85
N GLU A 643 -7.12 -44.47 -9.95
CA GLU A 643 -6.88 -45.44 -11.02
C GLU A 643 -6.71 -44.70 -12.34
N LYS A 644 -5.67 -45.02 -13.11
CA LYS A 644 -5.52 -44.46 -14.47
C LYS A 644 -6.43 -45.21 -15.44
N THR A 645 -7.45 -44.53 -15.96
CA THR A 645 -8.41 -45.10 -16.92
C THR A 645 -8.02 -44.86 -18.37
N GLY A 646 -7.20 -43.84 -18.64
CA GLY A 646 -6.74 -43.53 -20.00
C GLY A 646 -5.48 -42.66 -20.05
N GLU A 647 -4.79 -42.71 -21.19
CA GLU A 647 -3.63 -41.88 -21.51
C GLU A 647 -3.59 -41.65 -23.02
N LYS A 648 -3.29 -40.41 -23.44
CA LYS A 648 -3.01 -40.06 -24.84
C LYS A 648 -1.93 -38.98 -24.92
N PRO A 649 -1.18 -38.90 -26.04
CA PRO A 649 -0.18 -37.85 -26.26
C PRO A 649 -0.83 -36.47 -26.48
N THR A 650 -0.12 -35.39 -26.14
CA THR A 650 -0.61 -33.99 -26.27
C THR A 650 0.28 -33.01 -27.03
N GLY A 651 1.57 -33.32 -27.23
CA GLY A 651 2.53 -32.45 -27.91
C GLY A 651 2.67 -31.05 -27.27
N SER A 652 2.69 -30.95 -25.95
CA SER A 652 2.51 -29.68 -25.23
C SER A 652 3.80 -29.05 -24.66
N GLN A 653 4.95 -29.68 -24.90
CA GLN A 653 6.26 -29.32 -24.34
C GLN A 653 6.71 -27.89 -24.66
N GLU A 654 6.72 -27.49 -25.93
CA GLU A 654 7.30 -26.20 -26.36
C GLU A 654 6.66 -25.01 -25.62
N ARG A 655 5.31 -25.02 -25.55
CA ARG A 655 4.54 -23.99 -24.84
C ARG A 655 4.84 -23.95 -23.33
N PHE A 656 5.20 -25.07 -22.70
CA PHE A 656 5.49 -25.10 -21.27
C PHE A 656 6.82 -24.40 -20.95
N PHE A 657 7.88 -24.74 -21.68
CA PHE A 657 9.20 -24.12 -21.46
C PHE A 657 9.19 -22.63 -21.80
N ASP A 658 8.47 -22.22 -22.85
CA ASP A 658 8.25 -20.80 -23.15
C ASP A 658 7.53 -20.07 -22.03
N ASN A 659 6.50 -20.70 -21.45
CA ASN A 659 5.79 -20.15 -20.31
C ASN A 659 6.69 -20.00 -19.08
N LYS A 660 7.57 -20.98 -18.80
CA LYS A 660 8.56 -20.90 -17.71
C LYS A 660 9.53 -19.75 -17.93
N LYS A 661 10.08 -19.65 -19.14
CA LYS A 661 10.98 -18.56 -19.56
C LYS A 661 10.28 -17.21 -19.44
N ARG A 662 9.00 -17.11 -19.80
CA ARG A 662 8.16 -15.90 -19.66
C ARG A 662 7.92 -15.52 -18.20
N ILE A 663 7.47 -16.45 -17.37
CA ILE A 663 7.22 -16.22 -15.93
C ILE A 663 8.49 -15.76 -15.24
N TRP A 664 9.63 -16.40 -15.55
CA TRP A 664 10.94 -16.01 -15.04
C TRP A 664 11.29 -14.57 -15.44
N LYS A 665 11.15 -14.22 -16.73
CA LYS A 665 11.33 -12.84 -17.22
C LYS A 665 10.43 -11.85 -16.46
N THR A 666 9.17 -12.19 -16.22
CA THR A 666 8.22 -11.33 -15.50
C THR A 666 8.62 -11.13 -14.03
N ILE A 667 9.10 -12.17 -13.35
CA ILE A 667 9.56 -12.07 -11.96
C ILE A 667 10.78 -11.16 -11.85
N ILE A 668 11.70 -11.25 -12.82
CA ILE A 668 12.87 -10.37 -12.92
C ILE A 668 12.42 -8.94 -13.25
N SER A 669 11.65 -8.72 -14.31
CA SER A 669 11.23 -7.37 -14.75
C SER A 669 10.44 -6.60 -13.69
N ASN A 670 9.62 -7.30 -12.90
CA ASN A 670 8.82 -6.69 -11.83
C ASN A 670 9.65 -6.39 -10.57
N GLY A 671 10.95 -6.63 -10.59
CA GLY A 671 11.84 -6.35 -9.47
C GLY A 671 11.51 -7.16 -8.22
N ARG A 672 10.82 -8.32 -8.33
CA ARG A 672 10.55 -9.18 -7.16
C ARG A 672 11.84 -9.76 -6.56
N TYR A 673 12.91 -9.85 -7.35
CA TYR A 673 14.24 -10.10 -6.82
C TYR A 673 14.83 -8.89 -6.07
N ARG A 674 14.39 -7.66 -6.40
CA ARG A 674 14.77 -6.43 -5.67
C ARG A 674 14.12 -6.34 -4.29
N SER A 675 12.93 -6.93 -4.10
CA SER A 675 12.30 -6.97 -2.76
C SER A 675 13.10 -7.76 -1.73
N ILE A 676 14.02 -8.64 -2.15
CA ILE A 676 14.94 -9.35 -1.25
C ILE A 676 15.92 -8.37 -0.59
N PHE A 677 16.41 -7.35 -1.31
CA PHE A 677 17.23 -6.25 -0.76
C PHE A 677 16.45 -5.35 0.23
N ASN A 678 15.12 -5.44 0.24
CA ASN A 678 14.28 -4.64 1.14
C ASN A 678 13.94 -5.38 2.44
N LEU A 679 14.04 -6.72 2.46
CA LEU A 679 13.58 -7.53 3.58
C LEU A 679 14.55 -7.53 4.77
N TYR A 680 15.86 -7.45 4.52
CA TYR A 680 16.92 -7.60 5.53
C TYR A 680 17.53 -6.29 6.06
N ASP A 681 17.43 -5.16 5.33
CA ASP A 681 18.21 -3.94 5.62
C ASP A 681 17.37 -2.74 6.06
N ARG A 682 16.32 -2.98 6.85
CA ARG A 682 15.45 -1.94 7.41
C ARG A 682 16.17 -1.20 8.54
N LEU A 683 16.88 -0.13 8.19
CA LEU A 683 17.27 0.92 9.14
C LEU A 683 16.85 2.29 8.62
N THR A 684 16.89 3.24 9.53
CA THR A 684 16.05 4.43 9.59
C THR A 684 16.19 5.41 8.40
N VAL A 685 15.16 5.43 7.56
CA VAL A 685 14.78 6.37 6.49
C VAL A 685 14.29 7.75 7.03
N ASN A 686 15.06 8.46 7.86
CA ASN A 686 14.58 9.75 8.38
C ASN A 686 14.50 10.82 7.29
N LYS A 687 13.32 10.99 6.69
CA LYS A 687 13.07 11.94 5.60
C LYS A 687 12.60 13.32 6.09
N VAL A 688 12.27 13.46 7.37
CA VAL A 688 11.43 14.58 7.85
C VAL A 688 12.19 15.59 8.72
N ARG A 689 13.38 15.25 9.17
CA ARG A 689 14.28 16.19 9.84
C ARG A 689 15.51 16.32 8.98
N GLU A 690 16.17 17.46 9.04
CA GLU A 690 17.40 17.80 8.30
C GLU A 690 18.59 16.91 8.75
N GLN A 691 18.44 15.59 8.66
CA GLN A 691 19.31 14.57 9.19
C GLN A 691 19.59 13.52 8.11
N ASP A 692 20.75 12.88 8.23
CA ASP A 692 21.18 11.85 7.29
C ASP A 692 20.38 10.54 7.51
N SER A 693 20.05 9.85 6.42
CA SER A 693 19.37 8.54 6.45
C SER A 693 20.38 7.41 6.26
N TYR A 694 20.13 6.24 6.86
CA TYR A 694 21.07 5.11 6.82
C TYR A 694 20.37 3.81 6.40
N PHE A 695 21.10 2.91 5.74
CA PHE A 695 20.65 1.56 5.43
C PHE A 695 21.85 0.61 5.33
N LEU A 696 21.60 -0.70 5.41
CA LEU A 696 22.65 -1.70 5.24
C LEU A 696 22.77 -2.13 3.77
N LEU A 697 24.01 -2.42 3.37
CA LEU A 697 24.35 -3.11 2.14
C LEU A 697 25.26 -4.29 2.49
N PRO A 698 25.30 -5.36 1.67
CA PRO A 698 26.34 -6.36 1.76
C PRO A 698 27.73 -5.72 1.69
N LYS A 699 28.69 -6.24 2.45
CA LYS A 699 30.09 -5.87 2.35
C LYS A 699 30.77 -6.77 1.32
N TYR A 700 31.31 -6.19 0.26
CA TYR A 700 32.14 -6.90 -0.71
C TYR A 700 33.61 -6.46 -0.62
N ALA A 701 34.54 -7.42 -0.57
CA ALA A 701 35.96 -7.17 -0.78
C ALA A 701 36.20 -6.95 -2.28
N ASP A 702 36.27 -5.68 -2.70
CA ASP A 702 36.43 -5.31 -4.09
C ASP A 702 37.89 -5.00 -4.42
N THR A 703 38.64 -6.03 -4.83
CA THR A 703 40.08 -5.93 -5.10
C THR A 703 40.42 -5.78 -6.58
N LEU A 704 39.42 -5.75 -7.48
CA LEU A 704 39.65 -5.68 -8.92
C LEU A 704 39.55 -4.23 -9.44
N PRO A 705 40.50 -3.76 -10.27
CA PRO A 705 40.43 -2.42 -10.85
C PRO A 705 39.33 -2.33 -11.92
N ASN A 706 38.82 -1.11 -12.13
CA ASN A 706 38.06 -0.77 -13.33
C ASN A 706 39.01 -0.44 -14.49
N LYS A 707 38.69 -0.90 -15.70
CA LYS A 707 39.39 -0.58 -16.95
C LYS A 707 38.39 -0.03 -17.98
N PRO A 708 38.28 1.31 -18.12
CA PRO A 708 37.33 1.95 -19.04
C PRO A 708 37.53 1.56 -20.51
N GLU A 709 38.77 1.28 -20.91
CA GLU A 709 39.12 0.90 -22.28
C GLU A 709 38.49 -0.47 -22.62
N LEU A 710 38.67 -1.45 -21.73
CA LEU A 710 38.02 -2.76 -21.83
C LEU A 710 36.50 -2.65 -21.83
N ASN A 711 35.93 -1.74 -21.03
CA ASN A 711 34.49 -1.50 -21.01
C ASN A 711 33.98 -0.96 -22.37
N ALA A 712 34.77 -0.14 -23.06
CA ALA A 712 34.45 0.31 -24.42
C ALA A 712 34.53 -0.85 -25.43
N GLU A 713 35.61 -1.63 -25.39
CA GLU A 713 35.80 -2.80 -26.27
C GLU A 713 34.72 -3.89 -26.06
N MET A 714 34.18 -4.03 -24.84
CA MET A 714 33.12 -4.97 -24.52
C MET A 714 31.75 -4.58 -25.10
N TYR A 715 31.49 -3.29 -25.33
CA TYR A 715 30.14 -2.80 -25.68
C TYR A 715 29.52 -3.51 -26.91
N PRO A 716 30.24 -3.68 -28.05
CA PRO A 716 29.70 -4.39 -29.20
C PRO A 716 29.32 -5.85 -28.87
N ALA A 717 30.12 -6.55 -28.07
CA ALA A 717 29.83 -7.91 -27.63
C ALA A 717 28.63 -7.97 -26.66
N GLU A 718 28.50 -7.00 -25.74
CA GLU A 718 27.33 -6.88 -24.86
C GLU A 718 26.05 -6.59 -25.63
N LYS A 719 26.14 -5.80 -26.71
CA LYS A 719 25.01 -5.58 -27.61
C LYS A 719 24.62 -6.88 -28.31
N ALA A 720 25.58 -7.61 -28.90
CA ALA A 720 25.34 -8.91 -29.52
C ALA A 720 24.70 -9.90 -28.52
N PHE A 721 25.15 -9.90 -27.26
CA PHE A 721 24.57 -10.70 -26.19
C PHE A 721 23.10 -10.37 -25.91
N ARG A 722 22.75 -9.08 -25.80
CA ARG A 722 21.36 -8.64 -25.59
C ARG A 722 20.46 -9.03 -26.77
N GLU A 723 21.02 -9.06 -27.97
CA GLU A 723 20.39 -9.54 -29.21
C GLU A 723 20.40 -11.08 -29.34
N GLN A 724 20.92 -11.82 -28.36
CA GLN A 724 21.07 -13.28 -28.35
C GLN A 724 21.95 -13.83 -29.49
N LYS A 725 22.83 -12.99 -30.06
CA LYS A 725 23.87 -13.40 -31.02
C LYS A 725 25.10 -13.90 -30.28
N TYR A 726 24.96 -15.03 -29.60
CA TYR A 726 25.97 -15.54 -28.66
C TYR A 726 27.31 -15.85 -29.33
N ASP A 727 27.31 -16.35 -30.57
CA ASP A 727 28.56 -16.67 -31.30
C ASP A 727 29.39 -15.41 -31.54
N LEU A 728 28.77 -14.36 -32.10
CA LEU A 728 29.40 -13.05 -32.28
C LEU A 728 29.84 -12.43 -30.95
N ALA A 729 29.03 -12.58 -29.89
CA ALA A 729 29.38 -12.06 -28.57
C ALA A 729 30.58 -12.78 -27.95
N LEU A 730 30.68 -14.10 -28.11
CA LEU A 730 31.75 -14.92 -27.53
C LEU A 730 33.06 -14.79 -28.31
N LYS A 731 33.01 -15.03 -29.62
CA LYS A 731 34.18 -15.15 -30.51
C LYS A 731 34.58 -13.82 -31.12
N GLY A 732 33.64 -12.89 -31.27
CA GLY A 732 33.88 -11.62 -31.94
C GLY A 732 33.94 -11.76 -33.47
N SER A 733 34.54 -10.77 -34.12
CA SER A 733 34.80 -10.71 -35.56
C SER A 733 36.14 -9.99 -35.79
N LYS A 734 36.53 -9.77 -37.05
CA LYS A 734 37.73 -8.95 -37.37
C LYS A 734 37.68 -7.54 -36.76
N SER A 735 36.48 -7.00 -36.52
CA SER A 735 36.28 -5.63 -36.01
C SER A 735 35.73 -5.57 -34.59
N ILE A 736 35.35 -6.70 -34.00
CA ILE A 736 34.73 -6.79 -32.67
C ILE A 736 35.49 -7.82 -31.85
N LYS A 737 36.06 -7.42 -30.69
CA LYS A 737 36.61 -8.40 -29.75
C LYS A 737 35.49 -9.17 -29.06
N GLY A 738 35.63 -10.49 -28.98
CA GLY A 738 34.67 -11.36 -28.28
C GLY A 738 34.96 -11.48 -26.79
N PHE A 739 33.95 -11.87 -25.99
CA PHE A 739 34.11 -12.06 -24.55
C PHE A 739 35.17 -13.09 -24.17
N GLN A 740 35.40 -14.11 -24.99
CA GLN A 740 36.44 -15.10 -24.73
C GLN A 740 37.83 -14.45 -24.67
N GLN A 741 38.14 -13.57 -25.63
CA GLN A 741 39.40 -12.84 -25.65
C GLN A 741 39.48 -11.87 -24.46
N LEU A 742 38.41 -11.10 -24.21
CA LEU A 742 38.36 -10.06 -23.18
C LEU A 742 38.42 -10.63 -21.75
N ALA A 743 38.02 -11.88 -21.55
CA ALA A 743 38.09 -12.57 -20.26
C ALA A 743 39.52 -12.91 -19.82
N HIS A 744 40.46 -13.05 -20.76
CA HIS A 744 41.87 -13.38 -20.49
C HIS A 744 42.77 -12.15 -20.33
N GLU A 745 42.22 -10.95 -20.51
CA GLU A 745 42.91 -9.69 -20.24
C GLU A 745 43.27 -9.53 -18.76
N THR A 746 44.11 -8.55 -18.44
CA THR A 746 44.55 -8.30 -17.05
C THR A 746 43.36 -8.29 -16.08
N PRO A 747 43.45 -8.98 -14.92
CA PRO A 747 42.38 -9.04 -13.94
C PRO A 747 41.79 -7.67 -13.62
N SER A 748 40.51 -7.52 -13.93
CA SER A 748 39.74 -6.30 -13.77
C SER A 748 38.27 -6.66 -13.61
N LYS A 749 37.45 -5.70 -13.20
CA LYS A 749 36.01 -5.92 -13.13
C LYS A 749 35.43 -6.26 -14.52
N GLN A 750 35.95 -5.62 -15.56
CA GLN A 750 35.56 -5.86 -16.95
C GLN A 750 35.97 -7.25 -17.44
N SER A 751 37.20 -7.71 -17.17
CA SER A 751 37.59 -9.08 -17.58
C SER A 751 36.81 -10.15 -16.81
N ARG A 752 36.50 -9.94 -15.53
CA ARG A 752 35.57 -10.81 -14.77
C ARG A 752 34.16 -10.79 -15.39
N LEU A 753 33.65 -9.63 -15.74
CA LEU A 753 32.33 -9.50 -16.38
C LEU A 753 32.32 -10.17 -17.76
N ALA A 754 33.39 -10.03 -18.54
CA ALA A 754 33.59 -10.73 -19.81
C ALA A 754 33.64 -12.25 -19.61
N ALA A 755 34.27 -12.75 -18.55
CA ALA A 755 34.26 -14.18 -18.21
C ALA A 755 32.84 -14.68 -17.88
N ILE A 756 32.04 -13.90 -17.15
CA ILE A 756 30.62 -14.23 -16.88
C ILE A 756 29.82 -14.26 -18.19
N TYR A 757 29.89 -13.19 -19.00
CA TYR A 757 29.18 -13.12 -20.27
C TYR A 757 29.61 -14.25 -21.23
N GLY A 758 30.92 -14.43 -21.40
CA GLY A 758 31.52 -15.43 -22.26
C GLY A 758 31.15 -16.84 -21.82
N GLY A 759 31.19 -17.12 -20.52
CA GLY A 759 30.74 -18.39 -19.95
C GLY A 759 29.28 -18.70 -20.27
N ILE A 760 28.39 -17.71 -20.13
CA ILE A 760 26.98 -17.84 -20.51
C ILE A 760 26.83 -18.01 -22.03
N CYS A 761 27.57 -17.26 -22.86
CA CYS A 761 27.53 -17.43 -24.32
C CYS A 761 27.96 -18.85 -24.72
N ALA A 762 29.09 -19.32 -24.20
CA ALA A 762 29.63 -20.64 -24.46
C ALA A 762 28.62 -21.73 -24.07
N LEU A 763 27.92 -21.56 -22.94
CA LEU A 763 26.83 -22.46 -22.54
C LEU A 763 25.70 -22.51 -23.59
N HIS A 764 25.22 -21.37 -24.09
CA HIS A 764 24.18 -21.32 -25.13
C HIS A 764 24.66 -21.80 -26.51
N LEU A 765 25.97 -21.78 -26.77
CA LEU A 765 26.59 -22.30 -27.99
C LEU A 765 26.99 -23.77 -27.89
N GLN A 766 26.68 -24.44 -26.77
CA GLN A 766 27.05 -25.82 -26.49
C GLN A 766 28.58 -26.05 -26.37
N GLU A 767 29.36 -24.98 -26.17
CA GLU A 767 30.80 -25.02 -25.91
C GLU A 767 31.05 -25.21 -24.40
N TYR A 768 30.56 -26.32 -23.86
CA TYR A 768 30.42 -26.51 -22.41
C TYR A 768 31.76 -26.48 -21.64
N GLN A 769 32.85 -27.01 -22.21
CA GLN A 769 34.16 -27.01 -21.56
C GLN A 769 34.67 -25.57 -21.37
N LEU A 770 34.51 -24.75 -22.41
CA LEU A 770 34.85 -23.34 -22.36
C LEU A 770 33.94 -22.59 -21.38
N ALA A 771 32.64 -22.92 -21.33
CA ALA A 771 31.71 -22.34 -20.37
C ALA A 771 32.17 -22.56 -18.93
N VAL A 772 32.53 -23.81 -18.58
CA VAL A 772 33.05 -24.15 -17.24
C VAL A 772 34.36 -23.42 -16.96
N GLN A 773 35.29 -23.41 -17.92
CA GLN A 773 36.59 -22.73 -17.80
C GLN A 773 36.40 -21.25 -17.47
N LEU A 774 35.62 -20.52 -18.29
CA LEU A 774 35.38 -19.09 -18.10
C LEU A 774 34.68 -18.80 -16.77
N LEU A 775 33.61 -19.54 -16.43
CA LEU A 775 32.83 -19.30 -15.21
C LEU A 775 33.60 -19.67 -13.93
N SER A 776 34.45 -20.69 -13.96
CA SER A 776 35.27 -21.08 -12.81
C SER A 776 36.33 -20.04 -12.44
N SER A 777 36.73 -19.19 -13.39
CA SER A 777 37.67 -18.08 -13.15
C SER A 777 37.03 -16.93 -12.37
N VAL A 778 35.69 -16.88 -12.32
CA VAL A 778 34.93 -15.80 -11.69
C VAL A 778 34.93 -15.97 -10.18
N LYS A 779 35.67 -15.07 -9.49
CA LYS A 779 35.57 -14.90 -8.04
C LYS A 779 34.64 -13.71 -7.74
N THR A 780 33.53 -13.99 -7.04
CA THR A 780 32.53 -12.98 -6.70
C THR A 780 31.91 -13.25 -5.34
N GLU A 781 31.79 -12.20 -4.53
CA GLU A 781 31.08 -12.17 -3.25
C GLU A 781 29.63 -11.69 -3.42
N ASP A 782 29.30 -11.11 -4.59
CA ASP A 782 27.90 -10.84 -4.92
C ASP A 782 27.10 -12.15 -4.92
N ARG A 783 26.11 -12.18 -4.04
CA ARG A 783 25.31 -13.37 -3.76
C ARG A 783 24.52 -13.78 -5.00
N PHE A 784 24.12 -12.87 -5.88
CA PHE A 784 23.33 -13.22 -7.05
C PHE A 784 24.18 -13.88 -8.14
N PHE A 785 25.29 -13.25 -8.52
CA PHE A 785 26.16 -13.74 -9.59
C PHE A 785 27.01 -14.92 -9.15
N SER A 786 27.29 -15.08 -7.86
CA SER A 786 27.88 -16.31 -7.33
C SER A 786 26.95 -17.51 -7.59
N ILE A 787 25.67 -17.38 -7.25
CA ILE A 787 24.66 -18.42 -7.48
C ILE A 787 24.51 -18.72 -8.98
N ILE A 788 24.44 -17.68 -9.82
CA ILE A 788 24.26 -17.87 -11.27
C ILE A 788 25.52 -18.45 -11.92
N SER A 789 26.71 -18.04 -11.54
CA SER A 789 27.96 -18.61 -12.05
C SER A 789 28.07 -20.10 -11.70
N LEU A 790 27.85 -20.45 -10.43
CA LEU A 790 27.84 -21.85 -9.98
C LEU A 790 26.73 -22.64 -10.68
N GLY A 791 25.55 -22.05 -10.81
CA GLY A 791 24.44 -22.64 -11.54
C GLY A 791 24.74 -22.92 -13.01
N ALA A 792 25.30 -21.95 -13.73
CA ALA A 792 25.67 -22.09 -15.13
C ALA A 792 26.84 -23.06 -15.34
N GLN A 793 27.78 -23.15 -14.39
CA GLN A 793 28.78 -24.23 -14.37
C GLN A 793 28.11 -25.60 -14.22
N GLY A 794 27.15 -25.72 -13.31
CA GLY A 794 26.34 -26.94 -13.16
C GLY A 794 25.58 -27.28 -14.43
N ASP A 795 25.02 -26.27 -15.10
CA ASP A 795 24.31 -26.44 -16.38
C ASP A 795 25.24 -26.98 -17.46
N ALA A 796 26.41 -26.38 -17.65
CA ALA A 796 27.41 -26.85 -18.61
C ALA A 796 27.89 -28.28 -18.32
N LEU A 797 28.17 -28.60 -17.06
CA LEU A 797 28.58 -29.95 -16.64
C LEU A 797 27.46 -30.98 -16.84
N SER A 798 26.21 -30.59 -16.58
CA SER A 798 25.05 -31.43 -16.82
C SER A 798 24.92 -31.78 -18.30
N GLN A 799 25.13 -30.82 -19.20
CA GLN A 799 25.10 -31.04 -20.65
C GLN A 799 26.27 -31.90 -21.16
N GLN A 800 27.38 -31.95 -20.43
CA GLN A 800 28.48 -32.88 -20.71
C GLN A 800 28.22 -34.31 -20.18
N GLY A 801 27.08 -34.57 -19.54
CA GLY A 801 26.81 -35.83 -18.85
C GLY A 801 27.59 -36.02 -17.54
N LYS A 802 28.31 -34.99 -17.06
CA LYS A 802 29.08 -35.02 -15.80
C LYS A 802 28.19 -34.72 -14.60
N LEU A 803 27.20 -35.57 -14.38
CA LEU A 803 26.07 -35.33 -13.48
C LEU A 803 26.49 -35.12 -12.02
N ASN A 804 27.49 -35.87 -11.52
CA ASN A 804 27.98 -35.72 -10.15
C ASN A 804 28.70 -34.37 -9.92
N GLU A 805 29.47 -33.90 -10.91
CA GLU A 805 30.12 -32.60 -10.84
C GLU A 805 29.08 -31.47 -10.92
N ALA A 806 28.06 -31.62 -11.77
CA ALA A 806 26.94 -30.70 -11.85
C ALA A 806 26.18 -30.58 -10.52
N LEU A 807 25.90 -31.70 -9.85
CA LEU A 807 25.29 -31.73 -8.51
C LEU A 807 26.09 -30.92 -7.49
N ASN A 808 27.42 -31.07 -7.49
CA ASN A 808 28.29 -30.32 -6.57
C ASN A 808 28.17 -28.81 -6.80
N LYS A 809 28.14 -28.37 -8.07
CA LYS A 809 27.97 -26.96 -8.43
C LYS A 809 26.60 -26.41 -8.04
N TYR A 810 25.52 -27.13 -8.31
CA TYR A 810 24.19 -26.69 -7.90
C TYR A 810 24.02 -26.65 -6.38
N LYS A 811 24.57 -27.63 -5.65
CA LYS A 811 24.55 -27.62 -4.17
C LYS A 811 25.31 -26.42 -3.61
N ALA A 812 26.48 -26.10 -4.19
CA ALA A 812 27.21 -24.88 -3.84
C ALA A 812 26.38 -23.62 -4.12
N ALA A 813 25.62 -23.59 -5.22
CA ALA A 813 24.74 -22.47 -5.57
C ALA A 813 23.57 -22.27 -4.58
N ILE A 814 23.18 -23.30 -3.82
CA ILE A 814 22.04 -23.20 -2.87
C ILE A 814 22.45 -23.15 -1.38
N LYS A 815 23.71 -23.46 -1.06
CA LYS A 815 24.20 -23.71 0.33
C LYS A 815 23.92 -22.58 1.32
N ASP A 816 24.03 -21.32 0.90
CA ASP A 816 23.91 -20.14 1.77
C ASP A 816 22.84 -19.12 1.28
N SER A 817 21.87 -19.59 0.48
CA SER A 817 20.95 -18.71 -0.24
C SER A 817 19.49 -18.78 0.23
N ASN A 818 19.06 -17.73 0.95
CA ASN A 818 17.65 -17.46 1.25
C ASN A 818 16.86 -16.87 0.05
N ASN A 819 17.35 -17.05 -1.19
CA ASN A 819 16.72 -16.51 -2.38
C ASN A 819 15.56 -17.39 -2.87
N PHE A 820 14.33 -17.05 -2.45
CA PHE A 820 13.11 -17.77 -2.82
C PHE A 820 12.74 -17.72 -4.32
N ILE A 821 13.50 -16.98 -5.14
CA ILE A 821 13.30 -16.86 -6.58
C ILE A 821 14.26 -17.77 -7.33
N ILE A 822 15.56 -17.69 -7.03
CA ILE A 822 16.61 -18.41 -7.77
C ILE A 822 16.83 -19.82 -7.22
N THR A 823 16.94 -19.96 -5.90
CA THR A 823 17.29 -21.23 -5.25
C THR A 823 16.36 -22.39 -5.65
N PRO A 824 15.02 -22.25 -5.71
CA PRO A 824 14.14 -23.34 -6.12
C PRO A 824 14.40 -23.90 -7.53
N HIS A 825 14.97 -23.11 -8.46
CA HIS A 825 15.29 -23.60 -9.80
C HIS A 825 16.46 -24.59 -9.78
N TYR A 826 17.51 -24.29 -9.01
CA TYR A 826 18.64 -25.20 -8.89
C TYR A 826 18.28 -26.44 -8.06
N ILE A 827 17.39 -26.31 -7.07
CA ILE A 827 16.85 -27.49 -6.36
C ILE A 827 16.11 -28.42 -7.33
N LEU A 828 15.32 -27.90 -8.27
CA LEU A 828 14.65 -28.71 -9.29
C LEU A 828 15.64 -29.42 -10.22
N LYS A 829 16.73 -28.75 -10.63
CA LYS A 829 17.80 -29.36 -11.43
C LYS A 829 18.55 -30.46 -10.68
N ILE A 830 18.82 -30.26 -9.38
CA ILE A 830 19.38 -31.29 -8.51
C ILE A 830 18.45 -32.50 -8.46
N ALA A 831 17.15 -32.28 -8.25
CA ALA A 831 16.16 -33.35 -8.20
C ALA A 831 16.08 -34.11 -9.53
N ALA A 832 16.15 -33.40 -10.67
CA ALA A 832 16.15 -34.03 -11.98
C ALA A 832 17.36 -34.92 -12.24
N ILE A 833 18.56 -34.47 -11.84
CA ILE A 833 19.77 -35.30 -11.93
C ILE A 833 19.64 -36.54 -11.05
N TYR A 834 19.20 -36.40 -9.80
CA TYR A 834 18.99 -37.57 -8.96
C TYR A 834 17.94 -38.52 -9.53
N ALA A 835 16.89 -37.99 -10.15
CA ALA A 835 15.88 -38.80 -10.82
C ALA A 835 16.45 -39.53 -12.05
N SER A 836 17.31 -38.89 -12.85
CA SER A 836 17.95 -39.54 -14.01
C SER A 836 18.97 -40.61 -13.61
N LEU A 837 19.53 -40.50 -12.40
CA LEU A 837 20.41 -41.51 -11.81
C LEU A 837 19.64 -42.61 -11.05
N GLU A 838 18.30 -42.61 -11.11
CA GLU A 838 17.42 -43.51 -10.35
C GLU A 838 17.58 -43.43 -8.81
N GLU A 839 18.26 -42.40 -8.31
CA GLU A 839 18.41 -42.10 -6.88
C GLU A 839 17.18 -41.34 -6.35
N TYR A 840 16.00 -41.95 -6.51
CA TYR A 840 14.72 -41.28 -6.28
C TYR A 840 14.56 -40.72 -4.86
N ASP A 841 15.09 -41.37 -3.83
CA ASP A 841 15.02 -40.86 -2.45
C ASP A 841 15.72 -39.51 -2.28
N LYS A 842 16.86 -39.33 -2.96
CA LYS A 842 17.58 -38.07 -2.95
C LYS A 842 16.85 -37.02 -3.79
N ALA A 843 16.24 -37.38 -4.91
CA ALA A 843 15.40 -36.45 -5.67
C ALA A 843 14.20 -35.97 -4.83
N ILE A 844 13.50 -36.90 -4.18
CA ILE A 844 12.35 -36.65 -3.31
C ILE A 844 12.71 -35.72 -2.14
N SER A 845 13.88 -35.92 -1.51
CA SER A 845 14.32 -35.07 -0.39
C SER A 845 14.54 -33.60 -0.82
N HIS A 846 15.07 -33.37 -2.02
CA HIS A 846 15.27 -32.02 -2.56
C HIS A 846 13.94 -31.37 -2.98
N LEU A 847 13.01 -32.12 -3.57
CA LEU A 847 11.67 -31.61 -3.88
C LEU A 847 10.90 -31.20 -2.60
N LYS A 848 11.13 -31.93 -1.49
CA LYS A 848 10.56 -31.62 -0.18
C LYS A 848 11.03 -30.27 0.36
N LEU A 849 12.30 -29.89 0.14
CA LEU A 849 12.81 -28.56 0.51
C LEU A 849 11.98 -27.44 -0.13
N ILE A 850 11.64 -27.55 -1.42
CA ILE A 850 10.79 -26.54 -2.09
C ILE A 850 9.39 -26.50 -1.47
N LYS A 851 8.81 -27.68 -1.20
CA LYS A 851 7.47 -27.83 -0.65
C LYS A 851 7.34 -27.27 0.78
N GLU A 852 8.38 -27.43 1.59
CA GLU A 852 8.36 -27.09 3.02
C GLU A 852 8.98 -25.72 3.32
N ASP A 853 10.12 -25.38 2.72
CA ASP A 853 10.87 -24.17 3.07
C ASP A 853 10.60 -23.01 2.10
N TYR A 854 10.25 -23.31 0.85
CA TYR A 854 10.02 -22.32 -0.21
C TYR A 854 8.55 -22.23 -0.64
N LYS A 855 7.62 -22.17 0.32
CA LYS A 855 6.17 -22.22 0.08
C LYS A 855 5.61 -21.12 -0.85
N GLN A 856 6.31 -20.00 -0.95
CA GLN A 856 5.96 -18.85 -1.81
C GLN A 856 6.59 -18.93 -3.21
N ALA A 857 7.49 -19.89 -3.45
CA ALA A 857 8.15 -20.05 -4.73
C ALA A 857 7.14 -20.47 -5.82
N PRO A 858 7.20 -19.88 -7.02
CA PRO A 858 6.38 -20.30 -8.15
C PRO A 858 6.55 -21.79 -8.52
N GLN A 859 7.70 -22.37 -8.19
CA GLN A 859 8.11 -23.76 -8.46
C GLN A 859 7.43 -24.76 -7.53
N ARG A 860 6.80 -24.32 -6.44
CA ARG A 860 6.26 -25.22 -5.42
C ARG A 860 5.30 -26.26 -5.98
N ARG A 861 4.33 -25.85 -6.80
CA ARG A 861 3.32 -26.77 -7.35
C ARG A 861 3.92 -27.79 -8.32
N GLU A 862 4.94 -27.38 -9.06
CA GLU A 862 5.72 -28.28 -9.91
C GLU A 862 6.50 -29.29 -9.06
N ALA A 863 7.16 -28.85 -8.00
CA ALA A 863 7.84 -29.72 -7.07
C ALA A 863 6.90 -30.74 -6.40
N GLU A 864 5.68 -30.32 -6.02
CA GLU A 864 4.65 -31.21 -5.45
C GLU A 864 4.21 -32.29 -6.46
N LYS A 865 4.02 -31.95 -7.74
CA LYS A 865 3.72 -32.93 -8.80
C LYS A 865 4.86 -33.92 -9.00
N LEU A 866 6.09 -33.42 -9.13
CA LEU A 866 7.27 -34.28 -9.32
C LEU A 866 7.50 -35.18 -8.10
N TYR A 867 7.24 -34.67 -6.90
CA TYR A 867 7.29 -35.44 -5.66
C TYR A 867 6.29 -36.60 -5.68
N GLY A 868 5.04 -36.34 -6.05
CA GLY A 868 4.01 -37.38 -6.19
C GLY A 868 4.37 -38.44 -7.23
N PHE A 869 4.90 -38.01 -8.38
CA PHE A 869 5.36 -38.90 -9.44
C PHE A 869 6.48 -39.84 -8.98
N LEU A 870 7.55 -39.29 -8.39
CA LEU A 870 8.71 -40.09 -7.97
C LEU A 870 8.41 -41.00 -6.79
N LYS A 871 7.63 -40.53 -5.81
CA LYS A 871 7.25 -41.33 -4.64
C LYS A 871 6.57 -42.64 -5.05
N TYR A 872 5.74 -42.61 -6.09
CA TYR A 872 5.13 -43.81 -6.63
C TYR A 872 6.14 -44.77 -7.25
N LYS A 873 7.05 -44.24 -8.08
CA LYS A 873 8.10 -45.03 -8.74
C LYS A 873 9.01 -45.75 -7.74
N THR A 874 9.42 -45.08 -6.65
CA THR A 874 10.22 -45.71 -5.60
C THR A 874 9.48 -46.90 -4.97
N GLN A 875 8.22 -46.71 -4.57
CA GLN A 875 7.42 -47.78 -3.96
C GLN A 875 7.24 -48.99 -4.88
N LYS A 876 7.05 -48.77 -6.19
CA LYS A 876 6.94 -49.84 -7.17
C LYS A 876 8.26 -50.61 -7.33
N ASN A 877 9.39 -49.92 -7.33
CA ASN A 877 10.71 -50.56 -7.45
C ASN A 877 11.07 -51.40 -6.21
N GLU A 878 10.69 -50.98 -5.01
CA GLU A 878 10.86 -51.78 -3.78
C GLU A 878 10.02 -53.06 -3.82
N ILE A 879 8.80 -53.02 -4.37
CA ILE A 879 7.93 -54.20 -4.52
C ILE A 879 8.45 -55.18 -5.57
N ILE A 880 9.15 -54.71 -6.61
CA ILE A 880 9.72 -55.58 -7.66
C ILE A 880 11.04 -56.23 -7.21
N LYS A 881 11.80 -55.57 -6.31
CA LYS A 881 13.08 -56.07 -5.78
C LYS A 881 12.94 -57.07 -4.63
N ASN A 882 11.82 -57.02 -3.90
CA ASN A 882 11.44 -58.00 -2.87
C ASN A 882 10.58 -59.09 -3.49
#